data_AF-A0A4U2Z812-F1
#
_entry.id   AF-A0A4U2Z812-F1
#
_cell.length_a   1.000
_cell.length_b   1.000
_cell.length_c   1.000
_cell.angle_alpha   90.00
_cell.angle_beta   90.00
_cell.angle_gamma   90.00
#
_symmetry.space_group_name_H-M   'P 1'
#
loop_
_entity.id
_entity.type
_entity.pdbx_description
1 polymer ?
#
loop_
_entity_poly.entity_id
_entity_poly.type
_entity_poly.pdbx_seq_one_letter_code
_entity_poly.pdbx_strand_id
1 'polypeptide(L)'
;MKINPDYKSRFRILKGGKIALVITALIGSITMLSAAPSDGVVTTGTATISQTPNTTTITQSTQKASINWQSFSIASNETVNFVQPSSSSVTLNRVIGNSASTIAGNMNANGQVFLLNPNGVIFTKGSQVNVGALVASTLNMSDTDFNNGNYVLSGSSSVSVLNQGDITTANGGYVVFAAKSVTNEGTITSQEGNVQLASGEQISLNINGNSLLSLTIDKGTYDSLVSNKGIIQADGGSVYLTSQAMDSVLSGVVNNSGVIEAQSIGTKDGKIVLFAHGGSIHAGGTLDTGAGTGFIETSGEVFSSDDTLHVTTGEWLIDPVDLIIDSTLASTISTTLNGGADVTQSATNDITVSAPISWSSNILTLDAGNNININTQLDLTSTAGLFLKYAQTTSSGTYNVYAPVNIASTGSFSTQHASDTVVNYTIISDATALQNINSGLSGKYALGSNIDASSIANFVPLGKISTPFTGKFDGLGHAIDKLTVNSSDLLTDVGLFGDISGATIENLGLTNIDITSTNNYSVGGLVGFMNNASTIKKSYVDGGIIRNTNANNGTGGFVGQIYDAASNISESFANVAIVNTNTIQNVGGFVGENGGVIKDSYALGSIDNADYTGGFVGWNSNENQTSTGSIINSYANVTITNSTHTGGFDENSDTKANFTNCYFNTATGLTDNNPGVSGLSSAQMQQHSNFAGFDFTNTWIGYDGHTAPLLRAFMVPLTVTANDVTTTYNGTAQSATGVSYSIASPNSLLLGSVGYTFGTNSVTNTAGDHTNAGNVAITPSGYYSTQQVGGYAVSFVDGTMTINKKAISISGLSADNKVYDGTTNVNISNWGNVSTGVGTETLTLNHGTASFSDQNVATAKIVTATGYSLADGTNGGVASNYTLSSSSTTATADITAKVLTINGLTADNKVYDGTTNVNISNWGNVSTGVGTETLTLNHGTASFSDQNVATAKTVTAIDYSLADGTNGGVASNYTLSSSSTTATADITAAASPVTNPVTTPTANLSMQNLLANIYNIKEPDDMNKQNKNIYRLNNYQYLSSGLEKIFYIGDILIINRMPDIINNLRLEGKENQFSIKGASL
;
A
#
# COMPACT_ATOMS: atom_id res chain seq x y z
N MET A 1 85.84 -12.72 -35.92
CA MET A 1 85.50 -11.79 -34.80
C MET A 1 85.33 -12.63 -33.52
N LYS A 2 85.30 -12.00 -32.33
CA LYS A 2 85.25 -12.63 -30.98
C LYS A 2 84.18 -13.76 -30.88
N ILE A 3 84.43 -14.97 -30.37
CA ILE A 3 84.92 -15.49 -29.05
C ILE A 3 83.76 -15.78 -28.04
N ASN A 4 83.53 -17.09 -27.78
CA ASN A 4 83.39 -17.88 -26.52
C ASN A 4 83.33 -17.16 -25.13
N PRO A 5 83.04 -17.85 -23.99
CA PRO A 5 82.51 -19.21 -23.71
C PRO A 5 81.28 -19.11 -22.73
N ASP A 6 80.93 -19.82 -21.61
CA ASP A 6 81.12 -21.12 -20.88
C ASP A 6 80.08 -21.11 -19.69
N TYR A 7 79.76 -22.12 -18.84
CA TYR A 7 79.54 -23.58 -18.95
C TYR A 7 78.88 -24.16 -17.66
N LYS A 8 77.83 -25.01 -17.76
CA LYS A 8 77.35 -26.00 -16.72
C LYS A 8 76.71 -25.40 -15.43
N SER A 9 76.01 -26.12 -14.54
CA SER A 9 75.78 -27.57 -14.25
C SER A 9 74.27 -27.86 -14.04
N ARG A 10 73.64 -29.03 -14.32
CA ARG A 10 73.85 -30.44 -13.88
C ARG A 10 73.62 -30.63 -12.36
N PHE A 11 73.08 -31.72 -11.78
CA PHE A 11 72.53 -33.06 -12.18
C PHE A 11 71.86 -33.68 -10.90
N ARG A 12 71.01 -34.74 -10.87
CA ARG A 12 70.22 -35.56 -11.82
C ARG A 12 69.15 -36.39 -11.03
N ILE A 13 68.30 -37.18 -11.70
CA ILE A 13 67.27 -38.10 -11.10
C ILE A 13 67.77 -39.55 -10.98
N LEU A 14 67.37 -40.27 -9.91
CA LEU A 14 67.01 -41.72 -9.87
C LEU A 14 65.89 -41.88 -8.82
N LYS A 15 64.71 -42.52 -8.99
CA LYS A 15 64.15 -43.70 -9.74
C LYS A 15 64.37 -45.09 -9.10
N GLY A 16 63.27 -45.65 -8.56
CA GLY A 16 63.04 -47.07 -8.25
C GLY A 16 62.84 -47.38 -6.75
N GLY A 17 61.86 -48.18 -6.30
CA GLY A 17 60.67 -48.71 -6.99
C GLY A 17 59.94 -49.87 -6.27
N LYS A 18 58.66 -50.08 -6.63
CA LYS A 18 57.82 -51.30 -6.49
C LYS A 18 57.38 -51.87 -5.09
N ILE A 19 56.04 -51.86 -4.92
CA ILE A 19 55.14 -52.96 -4.48
C ILE A 19 54.93 -53.26 -2.97
N ALA A 20 53.62 -53.30 -2.59
CA ALA A 20 52.98 -53.84 -1.37
C ALA A 20 53.37 -53.19 -0.01
N LEU A 21 52.52 -53.12 1.02
CA LEU A 21 51.41 -54.02 1.42
C LEU A 21 50.26 -53.23 2.11
N VAL A 22 49.06 -53.81 2.22
CA VAL A 22 47.90 -53.24 2.95
C VAL A 22 48.00 -53.53 4.45
N ILE A 23 47.84 -52.50 5.29
CA ILE A 23 47.39 -52.63 6.68
C ILE A 23 46.33 -51.57 6.96
N THR A 24 45.11 -52.00 7.30
CA THR A 24 44.01 -51.13 7.73
C THR A 24 44.07 -50.96 9.26
N ALA A 25 44.03 -49.72 9.76
CA ALA A 25 44.10 -49.45 11.20
C ALA A 25 43.31 -48.20 11.63
N LEU A 26 42.00 -48.39 11.79
CA LEU A 26 41.16 -47.87 12.88
C LEU A 26 41.76 -46.75 13.76
N ILE A 27 41.56 -45.48 13.40
CA ILE A 27 41.70 -44.32 14.32
C ILE A 27 40.39 -43.52 14.32
N GLY A 28 39.99 -42.92 15.44
CA GLY A 28 38.71 -42.21 15.53
C GLY A 28 38.68 -40.97 14.63
N SER A 29 37.68 -40.88 13.75
CA SER A 29 37.09 -39.60 13.37
C SER A 29 36.45 -39.00 14.61
N ILE A 30 37.29 -38.42 15.47
CA ILE A 30 36.82 -37.47 16.47
C ILE A 30 36.39 -36.26 15.65
N THR A 31 35.12 -36.21 15.29
CA THR A 31 34.49 -35.00 14.75
C THR A 31 34.56 -33.96 15.86
N MET A 32 35.62 -33.17 15.87
CA MET A 32 35.70 -32.00 16.73
C MET A 32 34.54 -31.10 16.32
N LEU A 33 33.61 -30.83 17.25
CA LEU A 33 32.67 -29.75 17.05
C LEU A 33 33.50 -28.46 17.07
N SER A 34 33.69 -27.88 15.89
CA SER A 34 34.03 -26.49 15.71
C SER A 34 32.76 -25.66 15.86
N ALA A 35 32.80 -24.59 16.64
CA ALA A 35 31.74 -23.58 16.57
C ALA A 35 31.63 -23.00 15.15
N ALA A 36 30.45 -22.55 14.76
CA ALA A 36 30.29 -21.74 13.55
C ALA A 36 31.01 -20.37 13.69
N PRO A 37 31.16 -19.56 12.61
CA PRO A 37 31.00 -19.82 11.17
C PRO A 37 31.79 -21.02 10.59
N SER A 38 31.51 -21.42 9.34
CA SER A 38 32.18 -22.55 8.67
C SER A 38 32.90 -22.18 7.37
N ASP A 39 34.05 -22.86 7.15
CA ASP A 39 34.79 -22.86 5.89
C ASP A 39 35.31 -21.48 5.44
N GLY A 40 35.80 -20.69 6.40
CA GLY A 40 36.35 -19.36 6.17
C GLY A 40 37.68 -19.37 5.43
N VAL A 41 37.73 -18.71 4.28
CA VAL A 41 38.91 -18.54 3.43
C VAL A 41 39.25 -17.06 3.32
N VAL A 42 40.40 -16.65 3.87
CA VAL A 42 40.92 -15.28 3.73
C VAL A 42 41.32 -15.04 2.28
N THR A 43 40.71 -14.05 1.63
CA THR A 43 40.99 -13.71 0.22
C THR A 43 41.95 -12.53 0.07
N THR A 44 41.89 -11.52 0.95
CA THR A 44 42.86 -10.42 1.01
C THR A 44 43.20 -10.02 2.44
N GLY A 45 44.35 -9.36 2.63
CA GLY A 45 44.91 -9.07 3.95
C GLY A 45 45.52 -10.31 4.63
N THR A 46 45.68 -10.26 5.94
CA THR A 46 46.05 -11.42 6.77
C THR A 46 45.16 -11.52 8.01
N ALA A 47 44.58 -12.70 8.19
CA ALA A 47 43.87 -13.10 9.41
C ALA A 47 44.09 -14.60 9.66
N THR A 48 43.96 -15.03 10.91
CA THR A 48 43.92 -16.46 11.28
C THR A 48 42.60 -16.77 11.98
N ILE A 49 42.01 -17.91 11.63
CA ILE A 49 40.76 -18.40 12.20
C ILE A 49 41.10 -19.55 13.15
N SER A 50 40.65 -19.47 14.39
CA SER A 50 40.86 -20.48 15.43
C SER A 50 39.53 -20.84 16.05
N GLN A 51 39.21 -22.14 16.15
CA GLN A 51 37.89 -22.61 16.57
C GLN A 51 37.98 -23.57 17.75
N THR A 52 37.04 -23.40 18.67
CA THR A 52 36.77 -24.24 19.83
C THR A 52 35.26 -24.54 19.87
N PRO A 53 34.77 -25.48 20.70
CA PRO A 53 33.38 -25.97 20.58
C PRO A 53 32.26 -24.95 20.72
N ASN A 54 32.51 -23.79 21.35
CA ASN A 54 31.55 -22.69 21.49
C ASN A 54 32.15 -21.32 21.09
N THR A 55 33.37 -21.26 20.53
CA THR A 55 34.01 -19.96 20.25
C THR A 55 34.93 -20.01 19.04
N THR A 56 34.67 -19.12 18.09
CA THR A 56 35.51 -18.84 16.92
C THR A 56 36.23 -17.51 17.14
N THR A 57 37.55 -17.49 17.06
CA THR A 57 38.38 -16.27 17.16
C THR A 57 39.07 -16.01 15.83
N ILE A 58 38.91 -14.79 15.31
CA ILE A 58 39.44 -14.32 14.04
C ILE A 58 40.48 -13.23 14.36
N THR A 59 41.76 -13.59 14.30
CA THR A 59 42.87 -12.69 14.61
C THR A 59 43.41 -12.06 13.32
N GLN A 60 43.00 -10.82 13.04
CA GLN A 60 43.45 -10.03 11.90
C GLN A 60 44.76 -9.30 12.22
N SER A 61 45.67 -9.21 11.23
CA SER A 61 46.97 -8.53 11.37
C SER A 61 47.22 -7.39 10.37
N THR A 62 46.40 -7.26 9.33
CA THR A 62 46.37 -6.09 8.43
C THR A 62 45.23 -5.13 8.77
N GLN A 63 45.35 -3.86 8.35
CA GLN A 63 44.29 -2.85 8.58
C GLN A 63 42.94 -3.24 7.92
N LYS A 64 42.99 -3.90 6.75
CA LYS A 64 41.84 -4.53 6.09
C LYS A 64 42.11 -6.01 5.89
N ALA A 65 41.10 -6.86 6.04
CA ALA A 65 41.12 -8.24 5.55
C ALA A 65 39.73 -8.65 5.05
N SER A 66 39.67 -9.54 4.06
CA SER A 66 38.43 -10.11 3.54
C SER A 66 38.43 -11.63 3.65
N ILE A 67 37.28 -12.21 4.02
CA ILE A 67 37.09 -13.63 4.30
C ILE A 67 35.79 -14.08 3.62
N ASN A 68 35.89 -15.05 2.72
CA ASN A 68 34.73 -15.74 2.16
C ASN A 68 34.35 -16.93 3.07
N TRP A 69 33.06 -17.13 3.34
CA TRP A 69 32.54 -18.20 4.19
C TRP A 69 31.47 -19.02 3.45
N GLN A 70 31.39 -20.33 3.69
CA GLN A 70 30.26 -21.13 3.18
C GLN A 70 28.99 -20.88 4.00
N SER A 71 29.14 -20.75 5.32
CA SER A 71 28.08 -20.29 6.23
C SER A 71 28.66 -19.38 7.30
N PHE A 72 28.00 -18.24 7.53
CA PHE A 72 28.29 -17.36 8.66
C PHE A 72 27.04 -17.22 9.53
N SER A 73 26.97 -18.04 10.56
CA SER A 73 25.92 -18.03 11.59
C SER A 73 26.58 -18.22 12.97
N ILE A 74 25.86 -17.88 14.03
CA ILE A 74 26.33 -18.01 15.43
C ILE A 74 25.16 -18.51 16.27
N ALA A 75 25.18 -19.76 16.75
CA ALA A 75 24.13 -20.30 17.62
C ALA A 75 24.12 -19.60 19.00
N SER A 76 23.02 -19.71 19.75
CA SER A 76 22.81 -18.97 21.02
C SER A 76 23.79 -19.33 22.15
N ASN A 77 24.52 -20.45 22.02
CA ASN A 77 25.61 -20.85 22.92
C ASN A 77 27.02 -20.54 22.38
N GLU A 78 27.13 -19.91 21.20
CA GLU A 78 28.41 -19.63 20.53
C GLU A 78 28.84 -18.17 20.66
N THR A 79 30.10 -17.90 20.33
CA THR A 79 30.68 -16.55 20.30
C THR A 79 31.71 -16.42 19.19
N VAL A 80 31.63 -15.33 18.42
CA VAL A 80 32.67 -14.94 17.45
C VAL A 80 33.42 -13.72 17.96
N ASN A 81 34.75 -13.79 18.03
CA ASN A 81 35.61 -12.69 18.47
C ASN A 81 36.56 -12.26 17.34
N PHE A 82 36.40 -11.05 16.83
CA PHE A 82 37.36 -10.41 15.92
C PHE A 82 38.41 -9.64 16.73
N VAL A 83 39.66 -10.08 16.65
CA VAL A 83 40.82 -9.41 17.25
C VAL A 83 41.57 -8.71 16.12
N GLN A 84 41.45 -7.39 16.04
CA GLN A 84 41.88 -6.57 14.91
C GLN A 84 42.94 -5.53 15.34
N PRO A 85 43.84 -5.06 14.45
CA PRO A 85 44.96 -4.19 14.85
C PRO A 85 44.58 -2.84 15.48
N SER A 86 43.39 -2.31 15.19
CA SER A 86 42.91 -1.01 15.64
C SER A 86 41.38 -0.91 15.54
N SER A 87 40.76 0.09 16.18
CA SER A 87 39.33 0.37 16.03
C SER A 87 38.94 0.75 14.59
N SER A 88 39.87 1.29 13.82
CA SER A 88 39.71 1.62 12.40
C SER A 88 40.03 0.46 11.46
N SER A 89 40.37 -0.72 11.99
CA SER A 89 40.57 -1.92 11.18
C SER A 89 39.24 -2.54 10.79
N VAL A 90 39.17 -3.12 9.59
CA VAL A 90 37.92 -3.66 9.02
C VAL A 90 38.11 -5.12 8.61
N THR A 91 37.18 -5.99 9.01
CA THR A 91 37.06 -7.37 8.49
C THR A 91 35.81 -7.47 7.61
N LEU A 92 35.99 -7.77 6.32
CA LEU A 92 34.90 -8.08 5.40
C LEU A 92 34.61 -9.59 5.42
N ASN A 93 33.44 -9.97 5.93
CA ASN A 93 32.93 -11.33 5.88
C ASN A 93 31.87 -11.43 4.77
N ARG A 94 32.11 -12.28 3.78
CA ARG A 94 31.20 -12.49 2.65
C ARG A 94 30.74 -13.94 2.63
N VAL A 95 29.44 -14.18 2.72
CA VAL A 95 28.89 -15.54 2.56
C VAL A 95 28.76 -15.84 1.06
N ILE A 96 29.34 -16.96 0.64
CA ILE A 96 29.31 -17.46 -0.74
C ILE A 96 28.51 -18.77 -0.90
N GLY A 97 28.04 -19.35 0.20
CA GLY A 97 27.08 -20.46 0.20
C GLY A 97 25.63 -19.99 0.01
N ASN A 98 24.69 -20.90 0.26
CA ASN A 98 23.25 -20.74 -0.02
C ASN A 98 22.39 -20.53 1.25
N SER A 99 22.99 -20.19 2.38
CA SER A 99 22.33 -20.14 3.69
C SER A 99 22.33 -18.73 4.26
N ALA A 100 21.20 -18.32 4.83
CA ALA A 100 21.07 -17.05 5.56
C ALA A 100 21.99 -17.01 6.80
N SER A 101 22.41 -15.80 7.18
CA SER A 101 23.23 -15.57 8.37
C SER A 101 22.35 -15.40 9.59
N THR A 102 22.22 -16.45 10.40
CA THR A 102 21.48 -16.42 11.66
C THR A 102 22.44 -16.16 12.82
N ILE A 103 22.37 -14.97 13.40
CA ILE A 103 23.16 -14.53 14.55
C ILE A 103 22.27 -14.61 15.79
N ALA A 104 22.47 -15.64 16.61
CA ALA A 104 21.71 -15.91 17.83
C ALA A 104 22.58 -15.87 19.11
N GLY A 105 23.90 -16.08 18.98
CA GLY A 105 24.87 -15.91 20.06
C GLY A 105 25.55 -14.55 20.04
N ASN A 106 26.81 -14.51 20.48
CA ASN A 106 27.56 -13.26 20.64
C ASN A 106 28.53 -12.98 19.49
N MET A 107 28.66 -11.72 19.09
CA MET A 107 29.71 -11.25 18.17
C MET A 107 30.43 -10.07 18.81
N ASN A 108 31.75 -10.18 18.99
CA ASN A 108 32.57 -9.11 19.58
C ASN A 108 33.69 -8.69 18.61
N ALA A 109 33.94 -7.39 18.48
CA ALA A 109 35.06 -6.86 17.69
C ALA A 109 35.61 -5.58 18.31
N ASN A 110 36.93 -5.43 18.36
CA ASN A 110 37.55 -4.16 18.78
C ASN A 110 37.63 -3.11 17.66
N GLY A 111 37.24 -3.48 16.43
CA GLY A 111 37.12 -2.63 15.25
C GLY A 111 35.88 -3.02 14.43
N GLN A 112 35.94 -2.85 13.11
CA GLN A 112 34.76 -2.83 12.25
C GLN A 112 34.51 -4.19 11.59
N VAL A 113 33.24 -4.61 11.54
CA VAL A 113 32.83 -5.88 10.94
C VAL A 113 31.83 -5.60 9.82
N PHE A 114 32.14 -6.04 8.60
CA PHE A 114 31.17 -6.09 7.51
C PHE A 114 30.72 -7.55 7.36
N LEU A 115 29.41 -7.77 7.21
CA LEU A 115 28.77 -9.07 6.98
C LEU A 115 27.83 -8.96 5.77
N LEU A 116 28.29 -9.47 4.63
CA LEU A 116 27.55 -9.47 3.37
C LEU A 116 27.05 -10.89 3.08
N ASN A 117 25.73 -11.08 3.07
CA ASN A 117 25.10 -12.37 2.76
C ASN A 117 23.86 -12.19 1.88
N PRO A 118 23.94 -12.45 0.56
CA PRO A 118 22.79 -12.37 -0.35
C PRO A 118 21.60 -13.27 -0.01
N ASN A 119 21.77 -14.25 0.88
CA ASN A 119 20.70 -15.14 1.36
C ASN A 119 19.93 -14.59 2.57
N GLY A 120 20.28 -13.40 3.10
CA GLY A 120 19.67 -12.79 4.28
C GLY A 120 20.60 -12.69 5.48
N VAL A 121 20.37 -11.70 6.35
CA VAL A 121 21.05 -11.55 7.65
C VAL A 121 19.99 -11.32 8.74
N ILE A 122 20.01 -12.14 9.78
CA ILE A 122 19.05 -12.13 10.88
C ILE A 122 19.79 -12.14 12.21
N PHE A 123 19.68 -11.08 12.99
CA PHE A 123 20.06 -11.06 14.40
C PHE A 123 18.83 -11.42 15.23
N THR A 124 18.83 -12.59 15.88
CA THR A 124 17.64 -13.11 16.57
C THR A 124 17.56 -12.63 18.01
N LYS A 125 16.35 -12.58 18.58
CA LYS A 125 16.13 -12.15 19.96
C LYS A 125 17.06 -12.84 20.97
N GLY A 126 17.89 -12.04 21.64
CA GLY A 126 18.89 -12.47 22.62
C GLY A 126 20.35 -12.52 22.10
N SER A 127 20.60 -12.30 20.80
CA SER A 127 21.97 -12.14 20.28
C SER A 127 22.57 -10.80 20.72
N GLN A 128 23.87 -10.78 21.03
CA GLN A 128 24.60 -9.57 21.42
C GLN A 128 25.74 -9.28 20.44
N VAL A 129 25.76 -8.09 19.82
CA VAL A 129 26.78 -7.66 18.86
C VAL A 129 27.49 -6.42 19.38
N ASN A 130 28.73 -6.57 19.85
CA ASN A 130 29.54 -5.51 20.45
C ASN A 130 30.76 -5.21 19.56
N VAL A 131 30.70 -4.15 18.76
CA VAL A 131 31.71 -3.91 17.69
C VAL A 131 32.24 -2.46 17.66
N GLY A 132 33.31 -2.19 16.93
CA GLY A 132 33.76 -0.82 16.64
C GLY A 132 32.85 -0.12 15.62
N ALA A 133 32.35 -0.86 14.63
CA ALA A 133 31.26 -0.48 13.71
C ALA A 133 30.72 -1.72 12.99
N LEU A 134 29.49 -1.65 12.45
CA LEU A 134 28.83 -2.74 11.74
C LEU A 134 28.36 -2.31 10.34
N VAL A 135 28.56 -3.17 9.34
CA VAL A 135 27.78 -3.18 8.10
C VAL A 135 27.15 -4.56 7.94
N ALA A 136 25.83 -4.65 7.85
CA ALA A 136 25.12 -5.90 7.55
C ALA A 136 24.28 -5.72 6.29
N SER A 137 24.39 -6.64 5.33
CA SER A 137 23.79 -6.42 4.01
C SER A 137 23.46 -7.70 3.25
N THR A 138 22.41 -7.66 2.43
CA THR A 138 22.14 -8.67 1.38
C THR A 138 22.66 -8.27 0.00
N LEU A 139 23.25 -7.08 -0.11
CA LEU A 139 24.06 -6.64 -1.24
C LEU A 139 25.51 -7.10 -1.06
N ASN A 140 26.32 -7.02 -2.12
CA ASN A 140 27.71 -7.50 -2.16
C ASN A 140 28.66 -6.42 -2.69
N MET A 141 29.96 -6.59 -2.42
CA MET A 141 31.06 -5.69 -2.80
C MET A 141 32.25 -6.54 -3.23
N SER A 142 33.07 -6.09 -4.19
CA SER A 142 34.28 -6.84 -4.58
C SER A 142 35.42 -6.63 -3.57
N ASP A 143 36.38 -7.57 -3.53
CA ASP A 143 37.59 -7.39 -2.71
C ASP A 143 38.43 -6.20 -3.21
N THR A 144 38.41 -5.91 -4.52
CA THR A 144 39.11 -4.75 -5.11
C THR A 144 38.54 -3.44 -4.57
N ASP A 145 37.21 -3.32 -4.57
CA ASP A 145 36.47 -2.15 -4.09
C ASP A 145 36.70 -1.95 -2.59
N PHE A 146 36.52 -3.02 -1.80
CA PHE A 146 36.77 -3.03 -0.37
C PHE A 146 38.19 -2.59 -0.01
N ASN A 147 39.22 -3.12 -0.69
CA ASN A 147 40.61 -2.74 -0.44
C ASN A 147 40.87 -1.28 -0.79
N ASN A 148 40.42 -0.83 -1.96
CA ASN A 148 40.53 0.56 -2.42
C ASN A 148 39.77 1.55 -1.52
N GLY A 149 38.77 1.10 -0.75
CA GLY A 149 37.89 1.98 0.02
C GLY A 149 36.71 2.53 -0.77
N ASN A 150 36.43 1.94 -1.94
CA ASN A 150 35.26 2.22 -2.76
C ASN A 150 34.08 1.41 -2.22
N TYR A 151 33.43 1.84 -1.13
CA TYR A 151 32.43 1.02 -0.43
C TYR A 151 31.05 1.05 -1.11
N VAL A 152 31.00 0.59 -2.36
CA VAL A 152 29.78 0.39 -3.13
C VAL A 152 29.23 -1.01 -2.88
N LEU A 153 28.05 -1.07 -2.28
CA LEU A 153 27.25 -2.28 -2.10
C LEU A 153 26.30 -2.41 -3.30
N SER A 154 26.22 -3.60 -3.90
CA SER A 154 25.33 -3.86 -5.05
C SER A 154 24.82 -5.30 -5.10
N GLY A 155 23.59 -5.50 -5.57
CA GLY A 155 23.01 -6.84 -5.74
C GLY A 155 21.51 -6.84 -5.98
N SER A 156 20.98 -8.00 -6.37
CA SER A 156 19.55 -8.24 -6.64
C SER A 156 18.95 -9.27 -5.68
N SER A 157 19.35 -9.23 -4.40
CA SER A 157 18.74 -10.10 -3.37
C SER A 157 17.34 -9.59 -3.04
N SER A 158 16.37 -10.51 -2.96
CA SER A 158 15.03 -10.23 -2.47
C SER A 158 14.88 -10.44 -0.96
N VAL A 159 15.96 -10.76 -0.24
CA VAL A 159 15.95 -11.10 1.20
C VAL A 159 16.35 -9.90 2.05
N SER A 160 15.80 -9.84 3.26
CA SER A 160 15.96 -8.73 4.20
C SER A 160 17.20 -8.81 5.09
N VAL A 161 17.54 -7.67 5.71
CA VAL A 161 18.27 -7.62 6.97
C VAL A 161 17.27 -7.38 8.10
N LEU A 162 17.29 -8.23 9.13
CA LEU A 162 16.40 -8.16 10.29
C LEU A 162 17.21 -8.15 11.59
N ASN A 163 17.00 -7.15 12.45
CA ASN A 163 17.44 -7.18 13.84
C ASN A 163 16.27 -7.41 14.80
N GLN A 164 16.44 -8.35 15.72
CA GLN A 164 15.59 -8.60 16.88
C GLN A 164 16.40 -8.71 18.19
N GLY A 165 17.74 -8.60 18.10
CA GLY A 165 18.68 -8.65 19.22
C GLY A 165 19.27 -7.29 19.56
N ASP A 166 20.38 -7.30 20.29
CA ASP A 166 21.02 -6.08 20.81
C ASP A 166 22.36 -5.82 20.10
N ILE A 167 22.49 -4.65 19.48
CA ILE A 167 23.67 -4.23 18.72
C ILE A 167 24.22 -2.94 19.33
N THR A 168 25.48 -2.97 19.77
CA THR A 168 26.18 -1.85 20.41
C THR A 168 27.48 -1.55 19.68
N THR A 169 27.72 -0.30 19.32
CA THR A 169 29.03 0.16 18.83
C THR A 169 29.84 0.88 19.90
N ALA A 170 31.16 0.96 19.69
CA ALA A 170 31.99 1.96 20.37
C ALA A 170 31.51 3.39 20.05
N ASN A 171 31.81 4.36 20.93
CA ASN A 171 31.49 5.78 20.71
C ASN A 171 32.09 6.29 19.38
N GLY A 172 31.29 7.03 18.62
CA GLY A 172 31.69 7.55 17.30
C GLY A 172 31.81 6.47 16.21
N GLY A 173 31.30 5.27 16.46
CA GLY A 173 31.14 4.20 15.46
C GLY A 173 29.94 4.42 14.54
N TYR A 174 29.51 3.35 13.87
CA TYR A 174 28.30 3.37 13.03
C TYR A 174 27.70 1.96 12.87
N VAL A 175 26.42 1.92 12.50
CA VAL A 175 25.70 0.72 12.05
C VAL A 175 25.04 1.02 10.71
N VAL A 176 25.37 0.25 9.67
CA VAL A 176 24.67 0.31 8.37
C VAL A 176 23.97 -1.01 8.10
N PHE A 177 22.64 -0.96 7.88
CA PHE A 177 21.90 -2.05 7.25
C PHE A 177 21.52 -1.65 5.81
N ALA A 178 21.83 -2.52 4.84
CA ALA A 178 21.62 -2.24 3.41
C ALA A 178 21.06 -3.46 2.67
N ALA A 179 19.84 -3.39 2.14
CA ALA A 179 19.16 -4.54 1.51
C ALA A 179 18.02 -4.10 0.58
N LYS A 180 17.23 -5.07 0.05
CA LYS A 180 15.89 -4.79 -0.52
C LYS A 180 14.84 -4.47 0.56
N SER A 181 15.06 -4.96 1.78
CA SER A 181 14.20 -4.69 2.93
C SER A 181 15.00 -4.73 4.23
N VAL A 182 14.79 -3.76 5.11
CA VAL A 182 15.49 -3.60 6.37
C VAL A 182 14.49 -3.42 7.51
N THR A 183 14.61 -4.21 8.58
CA THR A 183 13.73 -4.10 9.75
C THR A 183 14.52 -4.15 11.05
N ASN A 184 14.29 -3.20 11.96
CA ASN A 184 14.72 -3.26 13.35
C ASN A 184 13.52 -3.48 14.28
N GLU A 185 13.51 -4.60 15.00
CA GLU A 185 12.59 -4.94 16.09
C GLU A 185 13.35 -5.17 17.42
N GLY A 186 14.67 -4.95 17.42
CA GLY A 186 15.56 -5.06 18.57
C GLY A 186 16.19 -3.71 18.96
N THR A 187 17.36 -3.75 19.59
CA THR A 187 18.09 -2.56 20.06
C THR A 187 19.29 -2.28 19.17
N ILE A 188 19.49 -1.01 18.78
CA ILE A 188 20.72 -0.53 18.16
C ILE A 188 21.21 0.70 18.94
N THR A 189 22.42 0.64 19.52
CA THR A 189 23.03 1.73 20.29
C THR A 189 24.38 2.12 19.67
N SER A 190 24.50 3.38 19.23
CA SER A 190 25.69 3.94 18.57
C SER A 190 25.98 5.36 19.09
N GLN A 191 26.35 5.45 20.36
CA GLN A 191 26.67 6.71 21.06
C GLN A 191 27.65 7.58 20.24
N GLU A 192 27.35 8.87 20.08
CA GLU A 192 28.15 9.83 19.28
C GLU A 192 28.39 9.42 17.81
N GLY A 193 27.66 8.41 17.32
CA GLY A 193 27.86 7.72 16.05
C GLY A 193 26.63 7.75 15.15
N ASN A 194 26.66 6.98 14.06
CA ASN A 194 25.65 7.06 13.01
C ASN A 194 24.95 5.72 12.75
N VAL A 195 23.63 5.66 12.86
CA VAL A 195 22.82 4.47 12.50
C VAL A 195 22.07 4.73 11.21
N GLN A 196 22.28 3.91 10.19
CA GLN A 196 21.67 4.10 8.87
C GLN A 196 21.03 2.81 8.35
N LEU A 197 19.75 2.88 8.02
CA LEU A 197 18.94 1.77 7.52
C LEU A 197 18.49 2.13 6.10
N ALA A 198 19.02 1.45 5.09
CA ALA A 198 18.88 1.84 3.69
C ALA A 198 18.34 0.72 2.79
N SER A 199 17.40 1.06 1.91
CA SER A 199 16.73 0.12 1.01
C SER A 199 16.92 0.45 -0.49
N GLY A 200 17.56 -0.46 -1.23
CA GLY A 200 17.91 -0.30 -2.65
C GLY A 200 18.73 -1.46 -3.23
N GLU A 201 19.03 -1.43 -4.54
CA GLU A 201 19.86 -2.43 -5.24
C GLU A 201 21.34 -2.01 -5.36
N GLN A 202 21.63 -0.71 -5.26
CA GLN A 202 22.99 -0.18 -5.22
C GLN A 202 23.07 0.97 -4.21
N ILE A 203 24.02 0.89 -3.28
CA ILE A 203 24.18 1.81 -2.15
C ILE A 203 25.66 2.11 -1.96
N SER A 204 26.05 3.39 -1.98
CA SER A 204 27.42 3.85 -1.76
C SER A 204 27.62 4.40 -0.34
N LEU A 205 28.67 3.92 0.34
CA LEU A 205 29.02 4.34 1.70
C LEU A 205 30.31 5.19 1.71
N ASN A 206 30.25 6.37 2.30
CA ASN A 206 31.42 7.24 2.47
C ASN A 206 31.95 7.13 3.91
N ILE A 207 32.99 6.32 4.12
CA ILE A 207 33.51 6.00 5.47
C ILE A 207 34.95 6.51 5.61
N ASN A 208 35.19 7.36 6.61
CA ASN A 208 36.50 7.89 6.96
C ASN A 208 36.93 7.41 8.35
N GLY A 209 37.87 6.46 8.39
CA GLY A 209 38.30 5.83 9.64
C GLY A 209 37.14 5.10 10.31
N ASN A 210 36.72 5.56 11.49
CA ASN A 210 35.58 5.03 12.25
C ASN A 210 34.25 5.73 11.99
N SER A 211 34.21 6.81 11.21
CA SER A 211 33.00 7.60 10.99
C SER A 211 32.41 7.38 9.60
N LEU A 212 31.10 7.17 9.54
CA LEU A 212 30.30 7.18 8.33
C LEU A 212 29.86 8.62 8.04
N LEU A 213 30.35 9.21 6.95
CA LEU A 213 30.10 10.61 6.58
C LEU A 213 28.81 10.79 5.78
N SER A 214 28.48 9.83 4.90
CA SER A 214 27.26 9.85 4.09
C SER A 214 26.95 8.47 3.51
N LEU A 215 25.68 8.26 3.16
CA LEU A 215 25.18 7.12 2.39
C LEU A 215 24.32 7.67 1.24
N THR A 216 24.47 7.09 0.06
CA THR A 216 23.63 7.37 -1.12
C THR A 216 23.03 6.08 -1.62
N ILE A 217 21.74 6.07 -1.96
CA ILE A 217 21.15 5.00 -2.77
C ILE A 217 21.37 5.40 -4.23
N ASP A 218 22.23 4.67 -4.93
CA ASP A 218 22.56 4.93 -6.34
C ASP A 218 21.54 4.28 -7.30
N LYS A 219 20.82 3.27 -6.81
CA LYS A 219 19.74 2.59 -7.53
C LYS A 219 18.70 2.01 -6.56
N GLY A 220 17.46 2.51 -6.66
CA GLY A 220 16.30 1.99 -5.93
C GLY A 220 15.86 0.58 -6.36
N THR A 221 14.83 0.05 -5.68
CA THR A 221 14.32 -1.32 -5.87
C THR A 221 12.79 -1.40 -5.86
N TYR A 222 12.24 -2.57 -6.17
CA TYR A 222 10.79 -2.85 -6.06
C TYR A 222 10.41 -3.02 -4.58
N ASP A 223 9.20 -2.68 -4.15
CA ASP A 223 8.71 -2.96 -2.77
C ASP A 223 9.68 -2.52 -1.64
N SER A 224 10.39 -1.41 -1.86
CA SER A 224 11.53 -0.97 -1.06
C SER A 224 11.09 -0.60 0.36
N LEU A 225 11.59 -1.28 1.40
CA LEU A 225 11.07 -1.13 2.77
C LEU A 225 12.17 -0.94 3.82
N VAL A 226 12.06 0.13 4.59
CA VAL A 226 12.77 0.32 5.87
C VAL A 226 11.75 0.43 7.01
N SER A 227 11.95 -0.32 8.09
CA SER A 227 11.06 -0.26 9.27
C SER A 227 11.83 -0.27 10.59
N ASN A 228 11.46 0.60 11.52
CA ASN A 228 11.85 0.52 12.93
C ASN A 228 10.61 0.35 13.82
N LYS A 229 10.61 -0.75 14.59
CA LYS A 229 9.64 -1.09 15.65
C LYS A 229 10.32 -1.27 17.01
N GLY A 230 11.65 -1.34 17.01
CA GLY A 230 12.50 -1.50 18.19
C GLY A 230 13.01 -0.16 18.70
N ILE A 231 14.25 -0.15 19.19
CA ILE A 231 14.93 1.03 19.70
C ILE A 231 16.18 1.29 18.86
N ILE A 232 16.39 2.55 18.46
CA ILE A 232 17.63 3.06 17.92
C ILE A 232 18.06 4.25 18.79
N GLN A 233 19.28 4.21 19.33
CA GLN A 233 19.86 5.27 20.18
C GLN A 233 21.23 5.70 19.63
N ALA A 234 21.41 7.00 19.35
CA ALA A 234 22.61 7.54 18.71
C ALA A 234 22.98 8.95 19.23
N ASP A 235 22.87 9.19 20.54
CA ASP A 235 22.96 10.54 21.12
C ASP A 235 24.33 11.21 20.91
N GLY A 236 24.31 12.49 20.53
CA GLY A 236 25.46 13.22 20.00
C GLY A 236 25.88 12.77 18.58
N GLY A 237 24.97 12.15 17.83
CA GLY A 237 25.19 11.54 16.52
C GLY A 237 23.93 11.65 15.63
N SER A 238 23.72 10.68 14.72
CA SER A 238 22.58 10.74 13.80
C SER A 238 21.95 9.40 13.43
N VAL A 239 20.67 9.44 13.07
CA VAL A 239 19.91 8.29 12.55
C VAL A 239 19.30 8.63 11.19
N TYR A 240 19.48 7.76 10.20
CA TYR A 240 18.94 7.93 8.85
C TYR A 240 18.25 6.66 8.36
N LEU A 241 16.93 6.70 8.21
CA LEU A 241 16.14 5.65 7.56
C LEU A 241 15.79 6.12 6.15
N THR A 242 16.26 5.42 5.11
CA THR A 242 16.08 5.85 3.72
C THR A 242 15.67 4.71 2.78
N SER A 243 14.67 4.97 1.94
CA SER A 243 14.10 4.00 1.00
C SER A 243 13.92 4.64 -0.37
N GLN A 244 14.35 3.97 -1.44
CA GLN A 244 14.14 4.42 -2.82
C GLN A 244 13.50 3.32 -3.66
N ALA A 245 12.44 3.67 -4.40
CA ALA A 245 11.83 2.82 -5.41
C ALA A 245 12.60 2.82 -6.74
N MET A 246 12.41 1.81 -7.58
CA MET A 246 12.99 1.78 -8.94
C MET A 246 12.21 2.63 -9.96
N ASP A 247 10.92 2.84 -9.72
CA ASP A 247 9.97 3.50 -10.63
C ASP A 247 8.84 4.14 -9.79
N SER A 248 8.30 5.28 -10.20
CA SER A 248 7.31 6.06 -9.43
C SER A 248 5.92 5.42 -9.37
N VAL A 249 5.71 4.30 -10.07
CA VAL A 249 4.50 3.46 -9.95
C VAL A 249 4.55 2.57 -8.69
N LEU A 250 5.69 2.53 -7.99
CA LEU A 250 5.93 1.73 -6.79
C LEU A 250 6.44 2.64 -5.67
N SER A 251 5.82 2.60 -4.50
CA SER A 251 6.30 3.41 -3.38
C SER A 251 7.52 2.78 -2.69
N GLY A 252 8.53 3.60 -2.41
CA GLY A 252 9.46 3.31 -1.32
C GLY A 252 8.77 3.55 0.01
N VAL A 253 8.97 2.70 1.00
CA VAL A 253 8.35 2.81 2.32
C VAL A 253 9.41 3.01 3.40
N VAL A 254 9.23 4.02 4.24
CA VAL A 254 9.90 4.13 5.55
C VAL A 254 8.82 4.19 6.63
N ASN A 255 8.92 3.31 7.62
CA ASN A 255 7.95 3.21 8.72
C ASN A 255 8.67 3.24 10.08
N ASN A 256 8.32 4.18 10.95
CA ASN A 256 8.66 4.11 12.37
C ASN A 256 7.40 3.87 13.21
N SER A 257 7.49 2.92 14.13
CA SER A 257 6.54 2.67 15.23
C SER A 257 7.27 2.37 16.55
N GLY A 258 8.60 2.39 16.54
CA GLY A 258 9.47 2.24 17.71
C GLY A 258 10.04 3.57 18.19
N VAL A 259 11.15 3.49 18.92
CA VAL A 259 11.90 4.66 19.41
C VAL A 259 13.11 4.91 18.51
N ILE A 260 13.31 6.17 18.13
CA ILE A 260 14.55 6.70 17.58
C ILE A 260 14.98 7.89 18.45
N GLU A 261 16.09 7.72 19.16
CA GLU A 261 16.70 8.69 20.07
C GLU A 261 18.09 9.06 19.52
N ALA A 262 18.37 10.35 19.41
CA ALA A 262 19.65 10.90 18.99
C ALA A 262 19.85 12.27 19.65
N GLN A 263 19.76 12.34 20.97
CA GLN A 263 19.75 13.59 21.72
C GLN A 263 21.04 14.42 21.52
N SER A 264 20.91 15.74 21.37
CA SER A 264 22.07 16.65 21.24
C SER A 264 22.99 16.61 22.48
N ILE A 265 24.31 16.46 22.27
CA ILE A 265 25.31 16.40 23.36
C ILE A 265 26.35 17.52 23.22
N GLY A 266 26.26 18.50 24.11
CA GLY A 266 27.26 19.56 24.28
C GLY A 266 27.30 20.55 23.11
N THR A 267 28.04 20.22 22.07
CA THR A 267 28.11 20.97 20.79
C THR A 267 27.99 20.04 19.58
N LYS A 268 27.38 18.86 19.77
CA LYS A 268 26.99 17.94 18.71
C LYS A 268 25.48 17.91 18.67
N ASP A 269 24.91 18.50 17.63
CA ASP A 269 23.47 18.55 17.43
C ASP A 269 22.97 17.19 16.94
N GLY A 270 21.88 16.71 17.55
CA GLY A 270 21.21 15.48 17.18
C GLY A 270 20.48 15.59 15.85
N LYS A 271 20.58 14.57 14.99
CA LYS A 271 19.83 14.55 13.72
C LYS A 271 19.13 13.20 13.47
N ILE A 272 17.82 13.26 13.23
CA ILE A 272 17.01 12.12 12.77
C ILE A 272 16.44 12.46 11.39
N VAL A 273 16.54 11.53 10.43
CA VAL A 273 15.93 11.66 9.09
C VAL A 273 15.22 10.37 8.70
N LEU A 274 13.96 10.49 8.28
CA LEU A 274 13.17 9.44 7.65
C LEU A 274 12.83 9.92 6.23
N PHE A 275 13.41 9.31 5.19
CA PHE A 275 13.25 9.77 3.80
C PHE A 275 12.83 8.66 2.84
N ALA A 276 11.63 8.77 2.27
CA ALA A 276 11.14 7.90 1.21
C ALA A 276 11.22 8.61 -0.16
N HIS A 277 12.29 8.35 -0.91
CA HIS A 277 12.53 8.92 -2.23
C HIS A 277 11.45 8.44 -3.23
N GLY A 278 10.47 9.29 -3.55
CA GLY A 278 9.31 8.90 -4.37
C GLY A 278 8.48 7.82 -3.68
N GLY A 279 8.08 8.07 -2.44
CA GLY A 279 7.47 7.04 -1.60
C GLY A 279 6.79 7.59 -0.34
N SER A 280 6.33 6.67 0.51
CA SER A 280 5.50 6.97 1.68
C SER A 280 6.28 6.88 3.00
N ILE A 281 6.16 7.91 3.83
CA ILE A 281 6.49 7.89 5.26
C ILE A 281 5.27 7.44 6.07
N HIS A 282 5.50 6.57 7.05
CA HIS A 282 4.61 6.39 8.18
C HIS A 282 5.37 6.65 9.49
N ALA A 283 5.00 7.71 10.19
CA ALA A 283 5.65 8.16 11.42
C ALA A 283 4.71 7.97 12.62
N GLY A 284 4.93 6.90 13.38
CA GLY A 284 4.46 6.70 14.75
C GLY A 284 5.64 6.61 15.72
N GLY A 285 5.37 6.23 16.96
CA GLY A 285 6.39 6.03 18.00
C GLY A 285 7.09 7.32 18.44
N THR A 286 8.37 7.24 18.81
CA THR A 286 9.13 8.39 19.33
C THR A 286 10.28 8.77 18.40
N LEU A 287 10.39 10.06 18.07
CA LEU A 287 11.53 10.68 17.40
C LEU A 287 12.07 11.79 18.33
N ASP A 288 13.26 11.60 18.91
CA ASP A 288 13.81 12.51 19.92
C ASP A 288 15.28 12.89 19.65
N THR A 289 15.54 14.17 19.39
CA THR A 289 16.88 14.78 19.35
C THR A 289 17.14 15.71 20.54
N GLY A 290 16.25 15.74 21.52
CA GLY A 290 16.22 16.71 22.61
C GLY A 290 15.74 18.09 22.16
N ALA A 291 15.15 18.84 23.08
CA ALA A 291 14.78 20.23 22.85
C ALA A 291 16.04 21.13 22.77
N GLY A 292 16.11 22.01 21.77
CA GLY A 292 17.22 22.96 21.60
C GLY A 292 17.63 23.15 20.15
N THR A 293 18.72 22.52 19.73
CA THR A 293 19.35 22.65 18.39
C THR A 293 19.30 21.38 17.56
N GLY A 294 18.60 20.34 18.03
CA GLY A 294 18.40 19.10 17.27
C GLY A 294 17.48 19.31 16.06
N PHE A 295 17.61 18.43 15.06
CA PHE A 295 16.87 18.51 13.81
C PHE A 295 16.22 17.15 13.45
N ILE A 296 14.92 17.16 13.18
CA ILE A 296 14.15 15.98 12.76
C ILE A 296 13.54 16.25 11.38
N GLU A 297 13.62 15.28 10.49
CA GLU A 297 13.09 15.36 9.13
C GLU A 297 12.30 14.10 8.77
N THR A 298 11.10 14.31 8.23
CA THR A 298 10.17 13.26 7.80
C THR A 298 9.65 13.61 6.39
N SER A 299 10.34 13.11 5.37
CA SER A 299 10.22 13.57 3.98
C SER A 299 9.86 12.41 3.04
N GLY A 300 9.07 12.68 2.01
CA GLY A 300 8.66 11.69 1.02
C GLY A 300 7.27 11.98 0.47
N GLU A 301 7.06 11.64 -0.81
CA GLU A 301 5.87 11.93 -1.63
C GLU A 301 4.53 11.88 -0.88
N VAL A 302 4.33 10.87 -0.02
CA VAL A 302 3.20 10.80 0.92
C VAL A 302 3.71 10.78 2.36
N PHE A 303 3.28 11.75 3.18
CA PHE A 303 3.47 11.71 4.63
C PHE A 303 2.21 11.14 5.33
N SER A 304 2.41 10.35 6.39
CA SER A 304 1.34 9.91 7.30
C SER A 304 1.87 9.72 8.72
N SER A 305 1.01 9.93 9.71
CA SER A 305 1.32 9.72 11.14
C SER A 305 0.17 9.04 11.88
N ASP A 306 0.47 8.39 13.00
CA ASP A 306 -0.52 7.82 13.92
C ASP A 306 -0.56 8.57 15.27
N ASP A 307 -1.49 8.19 16.15
CA ASP A 307 -1.70 8.81 17.47
C ASP A 307 -0.60 8.46 18.49
N THR A 308 0.38 7.63 18.10
CA THR A 308 1.55 7.31 18.91
C THR A 308 2.75 8.22 18.62
N LEU A 309 2.71 9.05 17.57
CA LEU A 309 3.82 9.93 17.18
C LEU A 309 4.11 11.04 18.20
N HIS A 310 5.28 10.94 18.83
CA HIS A 310 5.86 11.96 19.71
C HIS A 310 7.18 12.47 19.10
N VAL A 311 7.30 13.79 18.95
CA VAL A 311 8.47 14.45 18.34
C VAL A 311 9.06 15.47 19.33
N THR A 312 10.36 15.36 19.61
CA THR A 312 11.10 16.25 20.51
C THR A 312 12.38 16.73 19.82
N THR A 313 12.49 18.03 19.54
CA THR A 313 13.55 18.59 18.68
C THR A 313 13.76 20.10 18.91
N GLY A 314 14.71 20.71 18.20
CA GLY A 314 14.75 22.15 17.96
C GLY A 314 14.01 22.56 16.69
N GLU A 315 14.17 21.79 15.61
CA GLU A 315 13.48 21.98 14.33
C GLU A 315 12.84 20.65 13.85
N TRP A 316 11.61 20.70 13.34
CA TRP A 316 10.97 19.59 12.62
C TRP A 316 10.61 20.01 11.19
N LEU A 317 11.12 19.28 10.19
CA LEU A 317 10.75 19.38 8.78
C LEU A 317 9.84 18.21 8.36
N ILE A 318 8.71 18.54 7.74
CA ILE A 318 7.81 17.61 7.04
C ILE A 318 7.80 18.00 5.56
N ASP A 319 8.12 17.10 4.64
CA ASP A 319 8.26 17.41 3.19
C ASP A 319 7.64 16.36 2.24
N PRO A 320 6.31 16.39 2.02
CA PRO A 320 5.61 15.60 0.99
C PRO A 320 5.27 16.39 -0.29
N VAL A 321 4.56 15.74 -1.23
CA VAL A 321 4.02 16.42 -2.41
C VAL A 321 2.79 17.26 -2.07
N ASP A 322 1.83 16.69 -1.34
CA ASP A 322 0.64 17.37 -0.80
C ASP A 322 0.51 17.04 0.70
N LEU A 323 0.01 17.98 1.51
CA LEU A 323 -0.12 17.79 2.96
C LEU A 323 -1.51 18.20 3.49
N ILE A 324 -2.15 17.26 4.20
CA ILE A 324 -3.37 17.52 4.97
C ILE A 324 -3.03 17.39 6.46
N ILE A 325 -3.24 18.47 7.22
CA ILE A 325 -3.14 18.45 8.67
C ILE A 325 -4.49 17.98 9.23
N ASP A 326 -4.58 16.68 9.49
CA ASP A 326 -5.72 16.07 10.19
C ASP A 326 -5.64 16.31 11.72
N SER A 327 -6.59 15.75 12.48
CA SER A 327 -6.60 15.86 13.95
C SER A 327 -5.40 15.20 14.64
N THR A 328 -4.78 14.21 13.99
CA THR A 328 -3.64 13.45 14.50
C THR A 328 -2.39 14.33 14.39
N LEU A 329 -2.09 14.79 13.18
CA LEU A 329 -0.94 15.64 12.89
C LEU A 329 -1.06 17.02 13.55
N ALA A 330 -2.26 17.61 13.60
CA ALA A 330 -2.49 18.86 14.33
C ALA A 330 -2.15 18.73 15.83
N SER A 331 -2.46 17.58 16.44
CA SER A 331 -2.10 17.27 17.84
C SER A 331 -0.58 17.17 18.02
N THR A 332 0.11 16.41 17.16
CA THR A 332 1.58 16.28 17.22
C THR A 332 2.30 17.62 16.94
N ILE A 333 1.85 18.41 15.96
CA ILE A 333 2.40 19.75 15.69
C ILE A 333 2.20 20.65 16.91
N SER A 334 1.00 20.64 17.50
CA SER A 334 0.68 21.41 18.71
C SER A 334 1.59 21.04 19.89
N THR A 335 1.80 19.75 20.16
CA THR A 335 2.71 19.33 21.25
C THR A 335 4.18 19.63 20.95
N THR A 336 4.60 19.54 19.69
CA THR A 336 5.99 19.81 19.26
C THR A 336 6.33 21.31 19.35
N LEU A 337 5.44 22.19 18.87
CA LEU A 337 5.58 23.64 18.98
C LEU A 337 5.66 24.08 20.45
N ASN A 338 4.73 23.63 21.29
CA ASN A 338 4.75 23.93 22.73
C ASN A 338 5.87 23.20 23.50
N GLY A 339 6.52 22.20 22.89
CA GLY A 339 7.69 21.49 23.42
C GLY A 339 9.01 22.26 23.28
N GLY A 340 9.04 23.32 22.46
CA GLY A 340 10.22 24.16 22.26
C GLY A 340 10.78 24.18 20.84
N ALA A 341 10.12 23.55 19.87
CA ALA A 341 10.59 23.44 18.49
C ALA A 341 9.90 24.44 17.54
N ASP A 342 10.63 24.87 16.51
CA ASP A 342 10.03 25.42 15.27
C ASP A 342 9.61 24.25 14.36
N VAL A 343 8.47 24.38 13.66
CA VAL A 343 7.92 23.34 12.79
C VAL A 343 7.70 23.88 11.39
N THR A 344 8.34 23.27 10.40
CA THR A 344 8.22 23.62 8.98
C THR A 344 7.56 22.50 8.21
N GLN A 345 6.48 22.85 7.50
CA GLN A 345 5.78 21.97 6.57
C GLN A 345 6.03 22.47 5.15
N SER A 346 6.91 21.78 4.43
CA SER A 346 7.14 21.96 3.00
C SER A 346 6.17 21.08 2.23
N ALA A 347 5.52 21.59 1.19
CA ALA A 347 4.73 20.78 0.26
C ALA A 347 4.98 21.24 -1.18
N THR A 348 5.17 20.29 -2.09
CA THR A 348 5.39 20.60 -3.52
C THR A 348 4.18 21.28 -4.18
N ASN A 349 2.98 20.95 -3.69
CA ASN A 349 1.67 21.43 -4.15
C ASN A 349 0.95 22.22 -3.03
N ASP A 350 -0.14 21.69 -2.46
CA ASP A 350 -1.01 22.38 -1.51
C ASP A 350 -0.83 21.89 -0.05
N ILE A 351 -0.96 22.82 0.91
CA ILE A 351 -1.08 22.51 2.35
C ILE A 351 -2.51 22.84 2.80
N THR A 352 -3.17 21.89 3.46
CA THR A 352 -4.54 22.06 3.95
C THR A 352 -4.66 21.78 5.44
N VAL A 353 -4.98 22.81 6.22
CA VAL A 353 -5.25 22.71 7.66
C VAL A 353 -6.70 22.30 7.89
N SER A 354 -6.92 21.06 8.34
CA SER A 354 -8.26 20.46 8.52
C SER A 354 -8.63 20.18 9.98
N ALA A 355 -7.72 20.43 10.93
CA ALA A 355 -7.98 20.41 12.36
C ALA A 355 -7.27 21.57 13.09
N PRO A 356 -7.81 22.08 14.22
CA PRO A 356 -7.21 23.22 14.92
C PRO A 356 -5.84 22.94 15.54
N ILE A 357 -4.96 23.95 15.53
CA ILE A 357 -3.62 23.92 16.15
C ILE A 357 -3.51 25.11 17.11
N SER A 358 -2.98 24.89 18.33
CA SER A 358 -2.87 25.92 19.38
C SER A 358 -1.49 25.91 20.02
N TRP A 359 -0.76 27.04 19.97
CA TRP A 359 0.60 27.15 20.50
C TRP A 359 0.88 28.48 21.19
N SER A 360 2.00 28.56 21.93
CA SER A 360 2.33 29.67 22.84
C SER A 360 3.72 30.29 22.63
N SER A 361 4.59 29.62 21.90
CA SER A 361 5.93 30.05 21.49
C SER A 361 6.31 29.34 20.20
N ASN A 362 7.37 29.79 19.55
CA ASN A 362 7.94 29.18 18.34
C ASN A 362 7.06 29.36 17.10
N ILE A 363 7.61 29.03 15.94
CA ILE A 363 7.08 29.36 14.62
C ILE A 363 6.56 28.11 13.93
N LEU A 364 5.31 28.19 13.48
CA LEU A 364 4.77 27.30 12.46
C LEU A 364 5.01 27.92 11.09
N THR A 365 5.80 27.26 10.24
CA THR A 365 5.99 27.64 8.85
C THR A 365 5.19 26.69 7.96
N LEU A 366 4.26 27.25 7.18
CA LEU A 366 3.54 26.54 6.11
C LEU A 366 4.15 26.99 4.78
N ASP A 367 4.79 26.05 4.07
CA ASP A 367 5.63 26.30 2.90
C ASP A 367 5.12 25.54 1.67
N ALA A 368 4.07 26.08 1.05
CA ALA A 368 3.36 25.46 -0.07
C ALA A 368 3.86 25.94 -1.44
N GLY A 369 4.17 25.00 -2.31
CA GLY A 369 4.46 25.25 -3.72
C GLY A 369 3.32 25.95 -4.45
N ASN A 370 2.07 25.70 -4.05
CA ASN A 370 0.89 26.31 -4.63
C ASN A 370 0.02 26.97 -3.54
N ASN A 371 -1.04 26.34 -3.02
CA ASN A 371 -1.94 26.99 -2.05
C ASN A 371 -1.72 26.58 -0.59
N ILE A 372 -2.14 27.47 0.31
CA ILE A 372 -2.38 27.15 1.73
C ILE A 372 -3.87 27.32 2.01
N ASN A 373 -4.54 26.29 2.51
CA ASN A 373 -5.98 26.30 2.82
C ASN A 373 -6.18 26.15 4.34
N ILE A 374 -6.60 27.22 5.01
CA ILE A 374 -6.88 27.24 6.45
C ILE A 374 -8.38 27.02 6.65
N ASN A 375 -8.80 25.75 6.77
CA ASN A 375 -10.21 25.36 6.91
C ASN A 375 -10.67 25.37 8.39
N THR A 376 -9.73 25.38 9.33
CA THR A 376 -9.99 25.35 10.78
C THR A 376 -9.11 26.34 11.53
N GLN A 377 -9.61 26.79 12.69
CA GLN A 377 -8.99 27.82 13.53
C GLN A 377 -7.53 27.51 13.90
N LEU A 378 -6.69 28.54 13.89
CA LEU A 378 -5.31 28.51 14.44
C LEU A 378 -5.24 29.45 15.63
N ASP A 379 -4.62 29.02 16.74
CA ASP A 379 -4.56 29.75 18.00
C ASP A 379 -3.11 30.06 18.43
N LEU A 380 -2.61 31.23 18.02
CA LEU A 380 -1.30 31.75 18.38
C LEU A 380 -1.39 32.59 19.66
N THR A 381 -1.10 31.96 20.79
CA THR A 381 -1.07 32.64 22.10
C THR A 381 0.33 33.16 22.44
N SER A 382 0.42 34.09 23.40
CA SER A 382 1.69 34.65 23.91
C SER A 382 2.64 35.15 22.81
N THR A 383 3.68 34.38 22.45
CA THR A 383 4.72 34.76 21.48
C THR A 383 4.87 33.72 20.37
N ALA A 384 3.79 32.99 20.07
CA ALA A 384 3.69 32.11 18.92
C ALA A 384 3.81 32.89 17.60
N GLY A 385 4.40 32.26 16.58
CA GLY A 385 4.55 32.80 15.24
C GLY A 385 3.95 31.92 14.14
N LEU A 386 3.47 32.54 13.07
CA LEU A 386 3.02 31.87 11.84
C LEU A 386 3.68 32.54 10.62
N PHE A 387 4.30 31.73 9.78
CA PHE A 387 4.89 32.16 8.50
C PHE A 387 4.23 31.39 7.35
N LEU A 388 3.55 32.10 6.45
CA LEU A 388 2.89 31.53 5.27
C LEU A 388 3.71 31.79 4.01
N LYS A 389 4.43 30.79 3.51
CA LYS A 389 5.10 30.81 2.21
C LYS A 389 4.23 30.07 1.20
N TYR A 390 3.70 30.78 0.21
CA TYR A 390 2.77 30.22 -0.80
C TYR A 390 3.24 30.56 -2.21
N ALA A 391 2.69 29.88 -3.22
CA ALA A 391 3.14 29.98 -4.61
C ALA A 391 4.67 29.77 -4.77
N GLN A 392 5.25 28.81 -4.06
CA GLN A 392 6.71 28.58 -4.07
C GLN A 392 7.19 27.78 -5.30
N THR A 393 6.28 27.06 -5.97
CA THR A 393 6.52 26.34 -7.24
C THR A 393 5.66 26.88 -8.39
N THR A 394 4.49 27.46 -8.11
CA THR A 394 3.62 28.14 -9.09
C THR A 394 3.75 29.67 -9.00
N SER A 395 3.27 30.42 -10.00
CA SER A 395 3.22 31.90 -9.93
C SER A 395 1.80 32.43 -9.65
N SER A 396 0.93 31.60 -9.07
CA SER A 396 -0.51 31.85 -8.96
C SER A 396 -1.18 31.28 -7.70
N GLY A 397 -0.44 30.52 -6.89
CA GLY A 397 -0.93 29.99 -5.62
C GLY A 397 -1.28 31.09 -4.61
N THR A 398 -2.11 30.76 -3.63
CA THR A 398 -2.59 31.73 -2.64
C THR A 398 -2.81 31.11 -1.26
N TYR A 399 -2.97 31.95 -0.24
CA TYR A 399 -3.45 31.52 1.07
C TYR A 399 -4.95 31.84 1.18
N ASN A 400 -5.73 30.86 1.61
CA ASN A 400 -7.17 30.95 1.78
C ASN A 400 -7.50 30.80 3.26
N VAL A 401 -8.16 31.81 3.84
CA VAL A 401 -8.47 31.86 5.28
C VAL A 401 -9.97 31.69 5.48
N TYR A 402 -10.43 30.44 5.53
CA TYR A 402 -11.85 30.09 5.68
C TYR A 402 -12.29 29.99 7.16
N ALA A 403 -11.33 29.90 8.08
CA ALA A 403 -11.53 29.96 9.52
C ALA A 403 -10.51 30.93 10.16
N PRO A 404 -10.82 31.55 11.31
CA PRO A 404 -9.99 32.64 11.84
C PRO A 404 -8.61 32.17 12.33
N VAL A 405 -7.59 33.01 12.09
CA VAL A 405 -6.24 32.84 12.67
C VAL A 405 -6.12 33.78 13.86
N ASN A 406 -6.33 33.29 15.08
CA ASN A 406 -6.18 34.09 16.30
C ASN A 406 -4.69 34.31 16.59
N ILE A 407 -4.27 35.55 16.79
CA ILE A 407 -2.88 35.93 17.08
C ILE A 407 -2.83 36.95 18.21
N ALA A 408 -2.12 36.62 19.29
CA ALA A 408 -1.83 37.55 20.38
C ALA A 408 -1.03 38.76 19.87
N SER A 409 -1.22 39.94 20.49
CA SER A 409 -0.50 41.17 20.11
C SER A 409 1.02 41.13 20.33
N THR A 410 1.53 40.09 20.99
CA THR A 410 2.96 39.76 21.16
C THR A 410 3.44 38.58 20.30
N GLY A 411 2.55 37.98 19.50
CA GLY A 411 2.89 36.98 18.49
C GLY A 411 3.39 37.61 17.18
N SER A 412 3.71 36.77 16.19
CA SER A 412 4.20 37.22 14.89
C SER A 412 3.42 36.60 13.72
N PHE A 413 3.22 37.40 12.67
CA PHE A 413 2.67 36.96 11.40
C PHE A 413 3.51 37.48 10.24
N SER A 414 3.88 36.59 9.33
CA SER A 414 4.58 36.95 8.10
C SER A 414 4.10 36.13 6.91
N THR A 415 4.24 36.68 5.71
CA THR A 415 3.92 35.98 4.47
C THR A 415 5.00 36.15 3.40
N GLN A 416 5.12 35.16 2.52
CA GLN A 416 5.95 35.22 1.32
C GLN A 416 5.18 34.61 0.14
N HIS A 417 5.08 35.37 -0.94
CA HIS A 417 4.53 34.91 -2.22
C HIS A 417 5.71 34.62 -3.16
N ALA A 418 5.81 33.40 -3.69
CA ALA A 418 6.92 32.97 -4.53
C ALA A 418 8.30 33.43 -3.99
N SER A 419 9.13 34.03 -4.83
CA SER A 419 10.43 34.60 -4.47
C SER A 419 10.37 36.07 -3.98
N ASP A 420 9.20 36.61 -3.64
CA ASP A 420 9.07 37.99 -3.15
C ASP A 420 9.73 38.17 -1.77
N THR A 421 9.94 39.42 -1.37
CA THR A 421 10.44 39.75 -0.02
C THR A 421 9.39 39.43 1.04
N VAL A 422 9.80 38.76 2.13
CA VAL A 422 8.94 38.45 3.28
C VAL A 422 8.25 39.71 3.82
N VAL A 423 6.92 39.68 3.86
CA VAL A 423 6.09 40.74 4.44
C VAL A 423 5.82 40.38 5.90
N ASN A 424 6.27 41.22 6.83
CA ASN A 424 5.97 41.09 8.26
C ASN A 424 4.82 42.03 8.62
N TYR A 425 3.85 41.52 9.38
CA TYR A 425 2.64 42.26 9.75
C TYR A 425 2.67 42.73 11.21
N THR A 426 2.11 43.91 11.46
CA THR A 426 1.80 44.40 12.80
C THR A 426 0.44 43.84 13.20
N ILE A 427 0.38 43.10 14.30
CA ILE A 427 -0.86 42.49 14.81
C ILE A 427 -1.73 43.58 15.45
N ILE A 428 -3.01 43.60 15.10
CA ILE A 428 -4.03 44.52 15.60
C ILE A 428 -5.10 43.68 16.31
N SER A 429 -5.20 43.81 17.64
CA SER A 429 -6.06 42.99 18.50
C SER A 429 -7.18 43.76 19.21
N ASP A 430 -7.23 45.09 19.04
CA ASP A 430 -8.21 45.94 19.70
C ASP A 430 -8.47 47.24 18.92
N ALA A 431 -9.55 47.94 19.26
CA ALA A 431 -10.01 49.14 18.56
C ALA A 431 -9.09 50.36 18.75
N THR A 432 -8.27 50.40 19.81
CA THR A 432 -7.26 51.46 20.01
C THR A 432 -6.05 51.21 19.12
N ALA A 433 -5.57 49.96 19.03
CA ALA A 433 -4.55 49.57 18.06
C ALA A 433 -5.01 49.84 16.62
N LEU A 434 -6.26 49.51 16.28
CA LEU A 434 -6.88 49.81 15.00
C LEU A 434 -6.89 51.32 14.71
N GLN A 435 -7.39 52.14 15.64
CA GLN A 435 -7.45 53.59 15.46
C GLN A 435 -6.06 54.24 15.30
N ASN A 436 -5.03 53.68 15.95
CA ASN A 436 -3.65 54.16 15.88
C ASN A 436 -2.97 53.95 14.52
N ILE A 437 -3.56 53.19 13.58
CA ILE A 437 -3.03 53.00 12.21
C ILE A 437 -2.91 54.33 11.45
N ASN A 438 -3.69 55.35 11.82
CA ASN A 438 -3.53 56.72 11.29
C ASN A 438 -2.14 57.36 11.57
N SER A 439 -1.30 56.75 12.43
CA SER A 439 0.11 57.13 12.61
C SER A 439 1.10 56.44 11.66
N GLY A 440 0.67 55.42 10.90
CA GLY A 440 1.53 54.50 10.15
C GLY A 440 0.94 54.04 8.81
N LEU A 441 0.25 54.91 8.08
CA LEU A 441 -0.62 54.60 6.93
C LEU A 441 0.01 53.85 5.73
N SER A 442 1.32 53.64 5.68
CA SER A 442 2.01 52.79 4.69
C SER A 442 2.36 51.38 5.20
N GLY A 443 2.00 51.07 6.44
CA GLY A 443 2.33 49.84 7.15
C GLY A 443 1.72 48.56 6.57
N LYS A 444 1.86 47.47 7.31
CA LYS A 444 1.36 46.14 6.97
C LYS A 444 0.70 45.61 8.23
N TYR A 445 -0.61 45.42 8.19
CA TYR A 445 -1.45 45.18 9.37
C TYR A 445 -2.25 43.89 9.20
N ALA A 446 -2.36 43.12 10.27
CA ALA A 446 -3.17 41.91 10.31
C ALA A 446 -4.04 41.91 11.57
N LEU A 447 -5.31 41.52 11.46
CA LEU A 447 -6.14 41.31 12.65
C LEU A 447 -5.69 40.06 13.40
N GLY A 448 -5.41 40.22 14.70
CA GLY A 448 -5.14 39.08 15.59
C GLY A 448 -6.40 38.50 16.23
N SER A 449 -7.52 39.22 16.15
CA SER A 449 -8.82 38.80 16.66
C SER A 449 -9.94 39.62 16.03
N ASN A 450 -11.18 39.18 16.20
CA ASN A 450 -12.34 40.06 16.05
C ASN A 450 -12.21 41.29 16.98
N ILE A 451 -12.70 42.45 16.53
CA ILE A 451 -12.58 43.73 17.26
C ILE A 451 -13.97 44.31 17.50
N ASP A 452 -14.33 44.58 18.76
CA ASP A 452 -15.48 45.42 19.08
C ASP A 452 -15.07 46.90 19.10
N ALA A 453 -15.49 47.64 18.07
CA ALA A 453 -15.16 49.04 17.88
C ALA A 453 -16.01 50.01 18.73
N SER A 454 -17.03 49.53 19.46
CA SER A 454 -17.91 50.40 20.28
C SER A 454 -17.21 51.14 21.43
N SER A 455 -15.97 50.75 21.75
CA SER A 455 -15.08 51.50 22.65
C SER A 455 -14.59 52.83 22.06
N ILE A 456 -14.68 53.02 20.74
CA ILE A 456 -14.34 54.26 20.03
C ILE A 456 -15.63 54.97 19.60
N ALA A 457 -16.12 55.88 20.44
CA ALA A 457 -17.44 56.54 20.27
C ALA A 457 -17.58 57.40 18.99
N ASN A 458 -16.48 57.77 18.34
CA ASN A 458 -16.46 58.27 16.97
C ASN A 458 -15.11 57.90 16.36
N PHE A 459 -15.08 56.92 15.47
CA PHE A 459 -13.86 56.45 14.82
C PHE A 459 -13.45 57.43 13.71
N VAL A 460 -12.17 57.84 13.72
CA VAL A 460 -11.57 58.66 12.67
C VAL A 460 -11.12 57.74 11.54
N PRO A 461 -11.65 57.86 10.31
CA PRO A 461 -11.30 56.98 9.19
C PRO A 461 -9.78 56.85 8.98
N LEU A 462 -9.35 55.66 8.54
CA LEU A 462 -7.96 55.35 8.26
C LEU A 462 -7.54 55.95 6.90
N GLY A 463 -6.66 56.94 6.94
CA GLY A 463 -6.25 57.70 5.76
C GLY A 463 -7.30 58.72 5.31
N LYS A 464 -6.84 59.70 4.53
CA LYS A 464 -7.66 60.76 3.92
C LYS A 464 -6.97 61.35 2.68
N ILE A 465 -7.66 62.14 1.87
CA ILE A 465 -7.19 62.64 0.56
C ILE A 465 -5.77 63.27 0.54
N SER A 466 -5.32 63.91 1.62
CA SER A 466 -3.95 64.47 1.73
C SER A 466 -2.87 63.44 2.05
N THR A 467 -3.26 62.31 2.62
CA THR A 467 -2.46 61.27 3.27
C THR A 467 -3.27 59.95 3.28
N PRO A 468 -3.42 59.26 2.14
CA PRO A 468 -4.22 58.04 2.05
C PRO A 468 -3.54 56.85 2.72
N PHE A 469 -4.30 55.79 3.00
CA PHE A 469 -3.72 54.50 3.32
C PHE A 469 -3.04 53.91 2.06
N THR A 470 -1.78 53.53 2.21
CA THR A 470 -0.90 52.95 1.16
C THR A 470 -0.34 51.60 1.62
N GLY A 471 -0.98 51.01 2.64
CA GLY A 471 -0.51 49.83 3.33
C GLY A 471 -1.01 48.51 2.73
N LYS A 472 -0.79 47.44 3.48
CA LYS A 472 -1.61 46.22 3.38
C LYS A 472 -2.40 46.05 4.68
N PHE A 473 -3.64 45.57 4.57
CA PHE A 473 -4.47 45.19 5.69
C PHE A 473 -5.08 43.81 5.41
N ASP A 474 -4.82 42.85 6.30
CA ASP A 474 -5.35 41.49 6.24
C ASP A 474 -6.28 41.26 7.44
N GLY A 475 -7.51 40.82 7.18
CA GLY A 475 -8.47 40.49 8.23
C GLY A 475 -8.27 39.11 8.85
N LEU A 476 -7.50 38.19 8.22
CA LEU A 476 -7.26 36.83 8.71
C LEU A 476 -8.52 36.07 9.19
N GLY A 477 -9.67 36.30 8.54
CA GLY A 477 -10.96 35.69 8.87
C GLY A 477 -11.71 36.37 10.02
N HIS A 478 -11.22 37.50 10.54
CA HIS A 478 -11.85 38.30 11.58
C HIS A 478 -12.68 39.47 11.03
N ALA A 479 -13.60 39.96 11.87
CA ALA A 479 -14.41 41.14 11.62
C ALA A 479 -14.18 42.27 12.65
N ILE A 480 -14.42 43.50 12.22
CA ILE A 480 -14.56 44.67 13.11
C ILE A 480 -16.05 44.97 13.27
N ASP A 481 -16.55 44.87 14.49
CA ASP A 481 -17.96 44.96 14.85
C ASP A 481 -18.29 46.32 15.49
N LYS A 482 -19.48 46.86 15.20
CA LYS A 482 -20.02 48.12 15.76
C LYS A 482 -19.19 49.37 15.44
N LEU A 483 -18.52 49.40 14.27
CA LEU A 483 -17.77 50.56 13.81
C LEU A 483 -18.68 51.78 13.68
N THR A 484 -18.46 52.80 14.51
CA THR A 484 -19.27 54.03 14.55
C THR A 484 -18.47 55.21 14.00
N VAL A 485 -18.91 55.81 12.89
CA VAL A 485 -18.26 56.96 12.25
C VAL A 485 -19.26 58.09 12.07
N ASN A 486 -18.99 59.25 12.67
CA ASN A 486 -19.76 60.48 12.52
C ASN A 486 -18.83 61.57 12.00
N SER A 487 -18.66 61.65 10.68
CA SER A 487 -17.76 62.64 10.07
C SER A 487 -18.47 63.94 9.74
N SER A 488 -17.95 65.02 10.33
CA SER A 488 -18.22 66.40 9.95
C SER A 488 -16.93 67.16 9.57
N ASP A 489 -15.84 66.45 9.26
CA ASP A 489 -14.63 67.06 8.68
C ASP A 489 -14.84 67.33 7.17
N LEU A 490 -14.37 68.49 6.71
CA LEU A 490 -14.56 68.99 5.34
C LEU A 490 -13.41 68.56 4.40
N LEU A 491 -12.68 67.49 4.75
CA LEU A 491 -11.45 67.04 4.09
C LEU A 491 -11.27 65.50 4.16
N THR A 492 -12.35 64.73 4.33
CA THR A 492 -12.32 63.28 4.48
C THR A 492 -13.50 62.59 3.79
N ASP A 493 -13.21 61.69 2.86
CA ASP A 493 -14.09 60.60 2.49
C ASP A 493 -14.27 59.63 3.67
N VAL A 494 -15.37 58.87 3.68
CA VAL A 494 -15.90 58.24 4.91
C VAL A 494 -16.08 56.74 4.75
N GLY A 495 -15.53 55.97 5.70
CA GLY A 495 -15.59 54.51 5.82
C GLY A 495 -14.73 54.04 7.01
N LEU A 496 -14.39 52.75 7.10
CA LEU A 496 -13.25 52.32 7.94
C LEU A 496 -11.97 53.01 7.45
N PHE A 497 -11.74 52.98 6.14
CA PHE A 497 -10.75 53.79 5.46
C PHE A 497 -11.43 55.02 4.85
N GLY A 498 -10.81 56.19 4.98
CA GLY A 498 -11.27 57.38 4.26
C GLY A 498 -10.85 57.27 2.80
N ASP A 499 -9.54 57.29 2.58
CA ASP A 499 -8.90 57.17 1.27
C ASP A 499 -7.89 56.03 1.24
N ILE A 500 -7.89 55.23 0.17
CA ILE A 500 -6.83 54.25 -0.13
C ILE A 500 -6.18 54.51 -1.50
N SER A 501 -4.85 54.32 -1.57
CA SER A 501 -4.04 54.57 -2.76
C SER A 501 -2.93 53.53 -2.92
N GLY A 502 -2.95 52.74 -3.99
CA GLY A 502 -2.02 51.62 -4.20
C GLY A 502 -2.01 50.59 -3.06
N ALA A 503 -3.10 50.47 -2.30
CA ALA A 503 -3.19 49.64 -1.11
C ALA A 503 -3.72 48.23 -1.42
N THR A 504 -3.52 47.28 -0.50
CA THR A 504 -4.22 45.98 -0.53
C THR A 504 -5.04 45.79 0.74
N ILE A 505 -6.33 45.47 0.61
CA ILE A 505 -7.19 45.01 1.70
C ILE A 505 -7.65 43.60 1.35
N GLU A 506 -7.49 42.65 2.28
CA GLU A 506 -7.93 41.27 2.09
C GLU A 506 -8.50 40.62 3.36
N ASN A 507 -9.34 39.60 3.19
CA ASN A 507 -9.91 38.74 4.24
C ASN A 507 -10.66 39.48 5.37
N LEU A 508 -11.13 40.71 5.14
CA LEU A 508 -11.61 41.63 6.18
C LEU A 508 -13.14 41.74 6.23
N GLY A 509 -13.71 41.46 7.40
CA GLY A 509 -15.12 41.75 7.70
C GLY A 509 -15.33 43.08 8.42
N LEU A 510 -16.43 43.76 8.09
CA LEU A 510 -17.10 44.72 8.97
C LEU A 510 -18.49 44.20 9.32
N THR A 511 -18.91 44.38 10.57
CA THR A 511 -20.27 44.03 11.02
C THR A 511 -20.93 45.14 11.82
N ASN A 512 -22.27 45.27 11.68
CA ASN A 512 -23.12 46.19 12.44
C ASN A 512 -22.62 47.66 12.44
N ILE A 513 -22.19 48.18 11.29
CA ILE A 513 -21.66 49.54 11.17
C ILE A 513 -22.73 50.62 11.45
N ASP A 514 -22.32 51.79 11.95
CA ASP A 514 -23.18 52.98 12.03
C ASP A 514 -22.41 54.21 11.54
N ILE A 515 -22.58 54.54 10.26
CA ILE A 515 -21.83 55.59 9.56
C ILE A 515 -22.76 56.74 9.21
N THR A 516 -22.36 57.97 9.56
CA THR A 516 -23.05 59.21 9.19
C THR A 516 -22.04 60.23 8.66
N SER A 517 -22.30 60.76 7.45
CA SER A 517 -21.50 61.82 6.82
C SER A 517 -22.36 63.05 6.58
N THR A 518 -21.88 64.24 6.97
CA THR A 518 -22.61 65.50 6.77
C THR A 518 -22.10 66.35 5.59
N ASN A 519 -21.05 65.91 4.89
CA ASN A 519 -20.19 66.77 4.07
C ASN A 519 -19.99 66.27 2.62
N ASN A 520 -19.33 67.09 1.79
CA ASN A 520 -19.16 66.91 0.34
C ASN A 520 -18.10 65.85 -0.05
N TYR A 521 -18.13 64.64 0.53
CA TYR A 521 -17.18 63.57 0.19
C TYR A 521 -17.89 62.22 0.03
N SER A 522 -17.19 61.24 -0.55
CA SER A 522 -17.68 59.91 -0.84
C SER A 522 -17.88 59.10 0.44
N VAL A 523 -18.88 58.21 0.45
CA VAL A 523 -19.24 57.44 1.65
C VAL A 523 -19.37 55.96 1.32
N GLY A 524 -18.55 55.12 1.95
CA GLY A 524 -18.63 53.66 1.88
C GLY A 524 -18.67 53.02 3.26
N GLY A 525 -19.07 51.75 3.34
CA GLY A 525 -18.93 50.97 4.57
C GLY A 525 -17.47 50.70 4.90
N LEU A 526 -16.70 50.18 3.94
CA LEU A 526 -15.30 49.82 4.10
C LEU A 526 -14.36 50.97 3.69
N VAL A 527 -14.61 51.63 2.56
CA VAL A 527 -13.74 52.69 2.02
C VAL A 527 -14.55 53.86 1.48
N GLY A 528 -14.20 55.10 1.84
CA GLY A 528 -14.77 56.28 1.21
C GLY A 528 -14.38 56.40 -0.27
N PHE A 529 -13.08 56.57 -0.53
CA PHE A 529 -12.50 56.80 -1.85
C PHE A 529 -11.32 55.87 -2.15
N MET A 530 -11.26 55.32 -3.36
CA MET A 530 -10.32 54.28 -3.78
C MET A 530 -9.62 54.64 -5.09
N ASN A 531 -8.28 54.70 -5.10
CA ASN A 531 -7.53 55.04 -6.31
C ASN A 531 -6.17 54.31 -6.48
N ASN A 532 -5.51 54.61 -7.60
CA ASN A 532 -4.11 54.31 -7.92
C ASN A 532 -3.80 52.81 -7.88
N ALA A 533 -4.57 52.01 -8.62
CA ALA A 533 -4.46 50.54 -8.64
C ALA A 533 -4.51 49.90 -7.24
N SER A 534 -5.44 50.35 -6.39
CA SER A 534 -5.72 49.68 -5.12
C SER A 534 -6.50 48.39 -5.33
N THR A 535 -6.32 47.41 -4.44
CA THR A 535 -7.00 46.12 -4.47
C THR A 535 -7.80 45.90 -3.18
N ILE A 536 -9.08 45.53 -3.30
CA ILE A 536 -9.86 44.90 -2.23
C ILE A 536 -10.26 43.50 -2.68
N LYS A 537 -10.04 42.48 -1.86
CA LYS A 537 -10.48 41.11 -2.17
C LYS A 537 -11.00 40.38 -0.93
N LYS A 538 -11.88 39.39 -1.10
CA LYS A 538 -12.35 38.50 -0.02
C LYS A 538 -12.75 39.28 1.24
N SER A 539 -13.46 40.39 1.09
CA SER A 539 -13.81 41.31 2.19
C SER A 539 -15.30 41.67 2.16
N TYR A 540 -15.87 42.05 3.29
CA TYR A 540 -17.32 42.24 3.39
C TYR A 540 -17.77 43.31 4.40
N VAL A 541 -19.01 43.78 4.22
CA VAL A 541 -19.74 44.60 5.19
C VAL A 541 -21.12 43.98 5.41
N ASP A 542 -21.36 43.38 6.59
CA ASP A 542 -22.61 42.67 6.90
C ASP A 542 -23.37 43.29 8.09
N GLY A 543 -24.52 43.88 7.79
CA GLY A 543 -25.35 44.60 8.76
C GLY A 543 -24.82 45.99 9.12
N GLY A 544 -25.75 46.89 9.45
CA GLY A 544 -25.46 48.27 9.80
C GLY A 544 -26.22 49.29 8.94
N ILE A 545 -25.96 50.57 9.21
CA ILE A 545 -26.60 51.70 8.55
C ILE A 545 -25.55 52.71 8.07
N ILE A 546 -25.71 53.20 6.84
CA ILE A 546 -25.00 54.35 6.30
C ILE A 546 -26.00 55.49 6.08
N ARG A 547 -25.66 56.71 6.48
CA ARG A 547 -26.47 57.92 6.26
C ARG A 547 -25.62 59.03 5.65
N ASN A 548 -25.86 59.36 4.40
CA ASN A 548 -25.33 60.59 3.81
C ASN A 548 -26.41 61.69 3.90
N THR A 549 -25.99 62.92 4.22
CA THR A 549 -26.88 64.09 4.29
C THR A 549 -26.58 65.14 3.21
N ASN A 550 -25.70 64.87 2.25
CA ASN A 550 -25.19 65.84 1.28
C ASN A 550 -25.30 65.33 -0.17
N ALA A 551 -25.97 66.10 -1.03
CA ALA A 551 -26.60 65.60 -2.26
C ALA A 551 -25.64 65.14 -3.38
N ASN A 552 -24.33 65.43 -3.30
CA ASN A 552 -23.51 65.62 -4.50
C ASN A 552 -22.55 64.49 -4.90
N ASN A 553 -22.38 63.41 -4.11
CA ASN A 553 -21.28 62.45 -4.35
C ASN A 553 -21.60 60.99 -3.96
N GLY A 554 -20.92 60.07 -4.64
CA GLY A 554 -21.05 58.62 -4.54
C GLY A 554 -21.21 58.06 -3.12
N THR A 555 -22.27 57.29 -2.91
CA THR A 555 -22.56 56.59 -1.65
C THR A 555 -22.79 55.10 -1.90
N GLY A 556 -21.96 54.24 -1.32
CA GLY A 556 -22.01 52.79 -1.51
C GLY A 556 -22.09 52.00 -0.21
N GLY A 557 -22.68 50.80 -0.24
CA GLY A 557 -22.66 49.88 0.92
C GLY A 557 -21.25 49.38 1.27
N PHE A 558 -20.36 49.30 0.28
CA PHE A 558 -18.99 48.82 0.38
C PHE A 558 -17.96 49.95 0.18
N VAL A 559 -18.01 50.63 -0.98
CA VAL A 559 -17.10 51.74 -1.33
C VAL A 559 -17.87 52.94 -1.87
N GLY A 560 -17.50 54.17 -1.47
CA GLY A 560 -18.15 55.38 -1.97
C GLY A 560 -17.84 55.64 -3.45
N GLN A 561 -16.57 55.78 -3.80
CA GLN A 561 -16.10 56.00 -5.18
C GLN A 561 -14.81 55.23 -5.49
N ILE A 562 -14.77 54.57 -6.65
CA ILE A 562 -13.55 54.01 -7.26
C ILE A 562 -13.15 54.91 -8.43
N TYR A 563 -11.98 55.54 -8.36
CA TYR A 563 -11.63 56.64 -9.26
C TYR A 563 -11.02 56.20 -10.60
N ASP A 564 -10.27 55.09 -10.64
CA ASP A 564 -9.46 54.70 -11.81
C ASP A 564 -9.65 53.24 -12.25
N ALA A 565 -9.41 53.02 -13.56
CA ALA A 565 -9.61 51.73 -14.23
C ALA A 565 -8.65 50.60 -13.82
N ALA A 566 -7.62 50.86 -13.02
CA ALA A 566 -6.70 49.83 -12.52
C ALA A 566 -7.03 49.39 -11.08
N SER A 567 -7.81 50.17 -10.33
CA SER A 567 -8.29 49.78 -9.00
C SER A 567 -9.36 48.68 -9.11
N ASN A 568 -9.26 47.64 -8.26
CA ASN A 568 -10.04 46.41 -8.40
C ASN A 568 -10.67 45.90 -7.09
N ILE A 569 -11.89 45.37 -7.19
CA ILE A 569 -12.60 44.66 -6.12
C ILE A 569 -12.97 43.25 -6.59
N SER A 570 -12.70 42.22 -5.79
CA SER A 570 -13.11 40.84 -6.09
C SER A 570 -13.61 40.04 -4.89
N GLU A 571 -14.45 39.03 -5.12
CA GLU A 571 -14.89 38.06 -4.08
C GLU A 571 -15.44 38.73 -2.82
N SER A 572 -16.21 39.81 -2.96
CA SER A 572 -16.58 40.70 -1.86
C SER A 572 -18.09 40.99 -1.85
N PHE A 573 -18.66 41.35 -0.69
CA PHE A 573 -20.10 41.65 -0.60
C PHE A 573 -20.46 42.75 0.40
N ALA A 574 -21.61 43.38 0.19
CA ALA A 574 -22.24 44.27 1.17
C ALA A 574 -23.69 43.88 1.44
N ASN A 575 -24.11 44.02 2.69
CA ASN A 575 -25.47 43.83 3.16
C ASN A 575 -25.83 44.96 4.14
N VAL A 576 -26.18 46.13 3.61
CA VAL A 576 -26.22 47.40 4.38
C VAL A 576 -27.52 48.17 4.11
N ALA A 577 -28.01 48.90 5.12
CA ALA A 577 -29.09 49.87 4.93
C ALA A 577 -28.52 51.27 4.69
N ILE A 578 -28.66 51.80 3.47
CA ILE A 578 -28.34 53.19 3.13
C ILE A 578 -29.62 54.02 3.33
N VAL A 579 -29.61 54.91 4.33
CA VAL A 579 -30.80 55.71 4.73
C VAL A 579 -30.42 57.19 4.73
N ASN A 580 -30.64 57.84 3.59
CA ASN A 580 -30.19 59.21 3.40
C ASN A 580 -31.23 60.25 3.89
N THR A 581 -30.76 61.38 4.42
CA THR A 581 -31.67 62.42 4.96
C THR A 581 -32.05 63.50 3.94
N ASN A 582 -31.27 63.62 2.87
CA ASN A 582 -31.54 64.43 1.68
C ASN A 582 -31.39 63.51 0.47
N THR A 583 -31.96 63.90 -0.68
CA THR A 583 -31.78 63.14 -1.92
C THR A 583 -30.31 63.23 -2.37
N ILE A 584 -29.61 62.09 -2.38
CA ILE A 584 -28.19 61.96 -2.74
C ILE A 584 -28.06 61.35 -4.13
N GLN A 585 -27.14 61.86 -4.95
CA GLN A 585 -26.84 61.30 -6.27
C GLN A 585 -25.83 60.15 -6.20
N ASN A 586 -25.86 59.26 -7.20
CA ASN A 586 -24.91 58.16 -7.41
C ASN A 586 -24.85 57.19 -6.21
N VAL A 587 -26.00 56.58 -5.89
CA VAL A 587 -26.13 55.70 -4.71
C VAL A 587 -26.30 54.24 -5.13
N GLY A 588 -25.41 53.37 -4.67
CA GLY A 588 -25.42 51.93 -5.03
C GLY A 588 -25.34 51.01 -3.82
N GLY A 589 -25.95 49.82 -3.94
CA GLY A 589 -25.95 48.82 -2.85
C GLY A 589 -24.55 48.31 -2.47
N PHE A 590 -23.61 48.32 -3.42
CA PHE A 590 -22.22 47.94 -3.23
C PHE A 590 -21.29 49.16 -3.42
N VAL A 591 -21.38 49.88 -4.54
CA VAL A 591 -20.51 51.03 -4.84
C VAL A 591 -21.31 52.24 -5.27
N GLY A 592 -20.97 53.45 -4.81
CA GLY A 592 -21.60 54.68 -5.31
C GLY A 592 -21.22 54.94 -6.76
N GLU A 593 -19.94 55.26 -7.00
CA GLU A 593 -19.37 55.52 -8.33
C GLU A 593 -18.26 54.53 -8.70
N ASN A 594 -18.32 53.95 -9.90
CA ASN A 594 -17.33 52.95 -10.35
C ASN A 594 -16.59 53.37 -11.63
N GLY A 595 -15.34 53.82 -11.48
CA GLY A 595 -14.37 53.93 -12.58
C GLY A 595 -13.45 52.71 -12.76
N GLY A 596 -13.56 51.69 -11.89
CA GLY A 596 -12.62 50.55 -11.79
C GLY A 596 -13.22 49.19 -12.19
N VAL A 597 -12.60 48.11 -11.72
CA VAL A 597 -13.03 46.73 -12.01
C VAL A 597 -13.64 46.06 -10.79
N ILE A 598 -14.87 45.58 -10.89
CA ILE A 598 -15.54 44.78 -9.85
C ILE A 598 -15.86 43.39 -10.41
N LYS A 599 -15.48 42.32 -9.70
CA LYS A 599 -15.65 40.94 -10.16
C LYS A 599 -16.17 40.02 -9.05
N ASP A 600 -17.01 39.05 -9.38
CA ASP A 600 -17.47 38.01 -8.46
C ASP A 600 -17.91 38.58 -7.09
N SER A 601 -18.84 39.53 -7.09
CA SER A 601 -19.24 40.31 -5.90
C SER A 601 -20.77 40.50 -5.84
N TYR A 602 -21.34 40.77 -4.66
CA TYR A 602 -22.80 40.96 -4.55
C TYR A 602 -23.27 42.01 -3.54
N ALA A 603 -24.48 42.53 -3.77
CA ALA A 603 -25.16 43.52 -2.95
C ALA A 603 -26.48 43.00 -2.36
N LEU A 604 -26.69 43.20 -1.06
CA LEU A 604 -27.93 42.97 -0.32
C LEU A 604 -28.30 44.22 0.51
N GLY A 605 -29.53 44.27 1.02
CA GLY A 605 -29.97 45.31 1.94
C GLY A 605 -31.01 46.26 1.35
N SER A 606 -30.88 47.55 1.66
CA SER A 606 -31.88 48.57 1.32
C SER A 606 -31.29 49.95 1.07
N ILE A 607 -31.84 50.69 0.10
CA ILE A 607 -31.52 52.11 -0.16
C ILE A 607 -32.81 52.93 -0.02
N ASP A 608 -32.75 54.02 0.75
CA ASP A 608 -33.84 54.99 0.89
C ASP A 608 -33.39 56.42 0.56
N ASN A 609 -34.24 57.18 -0.15
CA ASN A 609 -34.11 58.62 -0.42
C ASN A 609 -32.86 59.02 -1.23
N ALA A 610 -32.74 58.51 -2.45
CA ALA A 610 -31.64 58.78 -3.38
C ALA A 610 -32.10 59.20 -4.79
N ASP A 611 -31.17 59.61 -5.63
CA ASP A 611 -31.34 59.90 -7.06
C ASP A 611 -30.16 59.27 -7.82
N TYR A 612 -30.35 58.84 -9.07
CA TYR A 612 -29.38 58.00 -9.82
C TYR A 612 -28.91 56.81 -8.97
N THR A 613 -29.74 55.77 -8.93
CA THR A 613 -29.65 54.72 -7.90
C THR A 613 -29.84 53.32 -8.48
N GLY A 614 -28.81 52.49 -8.44
CA GLY A 614 -28.88 51.08 -8.81
C GLY A 614 -28.76 50.13 -7.62
N GLY A 615 -29.24 48.89 -7.80
CA GLY A 615 -29.17 47.86 -6.77
C GLY A 615 -27.75 47.39 -6.43
N PHE A 616 -26.77 47.62 -7.30
CA PHE A 616 -25.36 47.27 -7.11
C PHE A 616 -24.46 48.50 -7.13
N VAL A 617 -24.56 49.29 -8.20
CA VAL A 617 -23.76 50.50 -8.45
C VAL A 617 -24.70 51.70 -8.64
N GLY A 618 -24.29 52.90 -8.23
CA GLY A 618 -25.08 54.12 -8.36
C GLY A 618 -24.84 54.90 -9.66
N TRP A 619 -23.63 54.76 -10.22
CA TRP A 619 -23.19 55.33 -11.50
C TRP A 619 -21.90 54.62 -11.97
N ASN A 620 -21.95 53.86 -13.07
CA ASN A 620 -20.81 53.02 -13.52
C ASN A 620 -19.72 53.78 -14.34
N SER A 621 -19.35 54.97 -13.89
CA SER A 621 -18.19 55.73 -14.35
C SER A 621 -17.58 56.54 -13.19
N ASN A 622 -16.42 57.18 -13.39
CA ASN A 622 -15.96 58.22 -12.47
C ASN A 622 -16.62 59.58 -12.80
N GLU A 623 -16.66 60.49 -11.81
CA GLU A 623 -17.20 61.87 -11.90
C GLU A 623 -16.84 62.60 -13.21
N ASN A 624 -15.60 62.43 -13.68
CA ASN A 624 -15.06 63.16 -14.84
C ASN A 624 -15.29 62.43 -16.18
N GLN A 625 -15.95 61.26 -16.18
CA GLN A 625 -16.14 60.37 -17.34
C GLN A 625 -14.84 60.03 -18.10
N THR A 626 -13.72 59.97 -17.37
CA THR A 626 -12.38 59.59 -17.89
C THR A 626 -12.09 58.11 -17.75
N SER A 627 -12.89 57.38 -16.97
CA SER A 627 -12.89 55.91 -16.89
C SER A 627 -14.32 55.41 -16.69
N THR A 628 -14.69 54.38 -17.44
CA THR A 628 -15.96 53.66 -17.32
C THR A 628 -15.67 52.35 -16.58
N GLY A 629 -16.47 52.07 -15.55
CA GLY A 629 -16.30 50.88 -14.73
C GLY A 629 -16.62 49.60 -15.48
N SER A 630 -15.99 48.49 -15.06
CA SER A 630 -16.29 47.14 -15.54
C SER A 630 -16.82 46.30 -14.39
N ILE A 631 -18.02 45.74 -14.51
CA ILE A 631 -18.59 44.84 -13.49
C ILE A 631 -18.88 43.46 -14.12
N ILE A 632 -18.37 42.41 -13.47
CA ILE A 632 -18.30 41.06 -14.00
C ILE A 632 -18.84 40.06 -12.97
N ASN A 633 -19.65 39.10 -13.40
CA ASN A 633 -20.15 37.98 -12.56
C ASN A 633 -20.71 38.44 -11.19
N SER A 634 -21.58 39.44 -11.17
CA SER A 634 -21.98 40.10 -9.92
C SER A 634 -23.50 40.28 -9.84
N TYR A 635 -24.08 40.33 -8.63
CA TYR A 635 -25.54 40.44 -8.49
C TYR A 635 -26.04 41.39 -7.39
N ALA A 636 -27.26 41.89 -7.57
CA ALA A 636 -27.98 42.69 -6.58
C ALA A 636 -29.29 42.03 -6.12
N ASN A 637 -29.53 42.06 -4.82
CA ASN A 637 -30.81 41.77 -4.18
C ASN A 637 -31.08 42.85 -3.11
N VAL A 638 -31.13 44.09 -3.58
CA VAL A 638 -31.28 45.31 -2.77
C VAL A 638 -32.67 45.91 -2.99
N THR A 639 -33.33 46.28 -1.91
CA THR A 639 -34.61 47.01 -1.96
C THR A 639 -34.37 48.51 -2.11
N ILE A 640 -35.13 49.21 -2.95
CA ILE A 640 -34.99 50.66 -3.14
C ILE A 640 -36.33 51.34 -2.89
N THR A 641 -36.35 52.34 -2.01
CA THR A 641 -37.55 53.12 -1.65
C THR A 641 -37.29 54.62 -1.69
N ASN A 642 -38.34 55.41 -1.94
CA ASN A 642 -38.32 56.88 -1.97
C ASN A 642 -37.28 57.53 -2.91
N SER A 643 -36.71 56.80 -3.87
CA SER A 643 -35.65 57.26 -4.78
C SER A 643 -36.12 57.54 -6.21
N THR A 644 -35.35 58.36 -6.95
CA THR A 644 -35.55 58.69 -8.37
C THR A 644 -34.41 58.20 -9.27
N HIS A 645 -34.64 58.17 -10.59
CA HIS A 645 -33.74 57.58 -11.60
C HIS A 645 -33.20 56.19 -11.18
N THR A 646 -34.10 55.31 -10.74
CA THR A 646 -33.74 54.00 -10.19
C THR A 646 -33.58 52.93 -11.26
N GLY A 647 -32.66 51.99 -11.03
CA GLY A 647 -32.51 50.77 -11.83
C GLY A 647 -32.25 49.53 -10.97
N GLY A 648 -32.30 48.36 -11.61
CA GLY A 648 -32.18 47.07 -10.93
C GLY A 648 -30.75 46.75 -10.47
N PHE A 649 -29.74 47.17 -11.23
CA PHE A 649 -28.34 46.89 -10.97
C PHE A 649 -27.50 48.17 -10.98
N ASP A 650 -27.65 48.99 -12.02
CA ASP A 650 -27.09 50.34 -12.16
C ASP A 650 -28.24 51.37 -12.17
N GLU A 651 -27.98 52.66 -12.38
CA GLU A 651 -29.07 53.55 -12.78
C GLU A 651 -29.50 53.22 -14.23
N ASN A 652 -30.81 53.24 -14.50
CA ASN A 652 -31.44 52.63 -15.68
C ASN A 652 -31.24 53.44 -16.99
N SER A 653 -30.03 53.96 -17.24
CA SER A 653 -29.71 54.82 -18.38
C SER A 653 -28.26 54.90 -18.87
N ASP A 654 -27.22 54.36 -18.22
CA ASP A 654 -25.85 54.47 -18.77
C ASP A 654 -25.58 53.57 -19.99
N THR A 655 -25.83 54.14 -21.17
CA THR A 655 -25.49 53.56 -22.48
C THR A 655 -24.00 53.28 -22.71
N LYS A 656 -23.09 53.64 -21.80
CA LYS A 656 -21.64 53.36 -21.87
C LYS A 656 -21.20 52.21 -20.98
N ALA A 657 -21.99 51.80 -19.99
CA ALA A 657 -21.56 50.89 -18.93
C ALA A 657 -21.09 49.52 -19.46
N ASN A 658 -20.06 48.96 -18.83
CA ASN A 658 -19.46 47.67 -19.23
C ASN A 658 -19.82 46.57 -18.23
N PHE A 659 -20.96 45.92 -18.47
CA PHE A 659 -21.45 44.80 -17.66
C PHE A 659 -21.27 43.46 -18.36
N THR A 660 -20.96 42.43 -17.58
CA THR A 660 -20.84 41.04 -18.06
C THR A 660 -21.35 40.10 -17.00
N ASN A 661 -22.37 39.31 -17.32
CA ASN A 661 -23.00 38.35 -16.40
C ASN A 661 -23.47 39.02 -15.09
N CYS A 662 -24.18 40.14 -15.20
CA CYS A 662 -24.69 40.90 -14.06
C CYS A 662 -26.18 40.61 -13.85
N TYR A 663 -26.63 40.45 -12.60
CA TYR A 663 -27.98 39.99 -12.27
C TYR A 663 -28.66 40.82 -11.18
N PHE A 664 -30.00 40.97 -11.24
CA PHE A 664 -30.75 41.62 -10.17
C PHE A 664 -32.09 40.94 -9.85
N ASN A 665 -32.53 41.03 -8.59
CA ASN A 665 -33.83 40.50 -8.17
C ASN A 665 -34.99 41.44 -8.57
N THR A 666 -35.84 40.99 -9.49
CA THR A 666 -37.01 41.73 -10.01
C THR A 666 -38.18 41.83 -9.04
N ALA A 667 -38.17 41.06 -7.92
CA ALA A 667 -39.21 41.16 -6.89
C ALA A 667 -39.25 42.52 -6.18
N THR A 668 -38.21 43.34 -6.37
CA THR A 668 -38.12 44.75 -5.97
C THR A 668 -39.04 45.69 -6.76
N GLY A 669 -39.58 45.23 -7.91
CA GLY A 669 -40.33 46.06 -8.85
C GLY A 669 -39.47 46.94 -9.76
N LEU A 670 -38.13 46.83 -9.65
CA LEU A 670 -37.18 47.59 -10.46
C LEU A 670 -37.02 47.01 -11.87
N THR A 671 -36.52 47.83 -12.78
CA THR A 671 -36.10 47.42 -14.14
C THR A 671 -34.69 47.90 -14.42
N ASP A 672 -33.93 47.10 -15.15
CA ASP A 672 -32.66 47.49 -15.73
C ASP A 672 -32.63 46.99 -17.18
N ASN A 673 -32.11 47.80 -18.10
CA ASN A 673 -32.08 47.51 -19.53
C ASN A 673 -30.64 47.56 -20.09
N ASN A 674 -29.63 47.74 -19.24
CA ASN A 674 -28.24 47.87 -19.66
C ASN A 674 -27.71 46.53 -20.22
N PRO A 675 -26.97 46.52 -21.35
CA PRO A 675 -26.40 45.30 -21.93
C PRO A 675 -25.51 44.57 -20.92
N GLY A 676 -25.70 43.25 -20.78
CA GLY A 676 -24.95 42.43 -19.83
C GLY A 676 -25.57 42.31 -18.44
N VAL A 677 -26.63 43.09 -18.15
CA VAL A 677 -27.49 42.94 -16.96
C VAL A 677 -28.69 42.04 -17.26
N SER A 678 -29.21 41.31 -16.29
CA SER A 678 -30.42 40.48 -16.43
C SER A 678 -31.24 40.38 -15.15
N GLY A 679 -32.55 40.64 -15.26
CA GLY A 679 -33.49 40.53 -14.15
C GLY A 679 -33.97 39.08 -13.93
N LEU A 680 -33.82 38.59 -12.71
CA LEU A 680 -34.31 37.27 -12.25
C LEU A 680 -35.35 37.45 -11.14
N SER A 681 -36.38 36.61 -11.08
CA SER A 681 -37.24 36.55 -9.88
C SER A 681 -36.51 35.91 -8.70
N SER A 682 -36.99 36.11 -7.47
CA SER A 682 -36.30 35.59 -6.27
C SER A 682 -36.16 34.06 -6.24
N ALA A 683 -37.08 33.33 -6.88
CA ALA A 683 -36.95 31.88 -7.07
C ALA A 683 -35.92 31.50 -8.14
N GLN A 684 -35.77 32.31 -9.20
CA GLN A 684 -34.71 32.13 -10.21
C GLN A 684 -33.33 32.50 -9.69
N MET A 685 -33.23 33.45 -8.75
CA MET A 685 -32.00 33.73 -8.00
C MET A 685 -31.55 32.51 -7.19
N GLN A 686 -32.46 31.62 -6.78
CA GLN A 686 -32.17 30.35 -6.09
C GLN A 686 -31.95 29.16 -7.04
N GLN A 687 -31.54 29.40 -8.28
CA GLN A 687 -31.22 28.35 -9.26
C GLN A 687 -29.90 28.71 -9.94
N HIS A 688 -28.81 28.04 -9.55
CA HIS A 688 -27.45 28.41 -9.94
C HIS A 688 -27.23 28.40 -11.47
N SER A 689 -27.95 27.53 -12.18
CA SER A 689 -27.94 27.42 -13.64
C SER A 689 -28.41 28.68 -14.40
N ASN A 690 -29.06 29.65 -13.73
CA ASN A 690 -29.39 30.96 -14.32
C ASN A 690 -28.21 31.94 -14.35
N PHE A 691 -27.17 31.72 -13.53
CA PHE A 691 -26.00 32.59 -13.40
C PHE A 691 -24.90 32.17 -14.39
N ALA A 692 -25.17 32.39 -15.67
CA ALA A 692 -24.20 32.11 -16.73
C ALA A 692 -22.87 32.84 -16.47
N GLY A 693 -21.75 32.12 -16.60
CA GLY A 693 -20.40 32.65 -16.44
C GLY A 693 -19.86 32.73 -14.99
N PHE A 694 -20.68 32.48 -13.97
CA PHE A 694 -20.22 32.30 -12.60
C PHE A 694 -19.44 30.98 -12.46
N ASP A 695 -18.26 31.01 -11.82
CA ASP A 695 -17.49 29.80 -11.52
C ASP A 695 -17.97 29.15 -10.21
N PHE A 696 -18.90 28.20 -10.33
CA PHE A 696 -19.41 27.40 -9.21
C PHE A 696 -18.45 26.32 -8.70
N THR A 697 -17.28 26.16 -9.31
CA THR A 697 -16.21 25.24 -8.86
C THR A 697 -15.32 25.93 -7.83
N ASN A 698 -14.79 27.11 -8.19
CA ASN A 698 -13.71 27.75 -7.44
C ASN A 698 -14.14 29.00 -6.65
N THR A 699 -15.07 29.79 -7.17
CA THR A 699 -15.40 31.12 -6.61
C THR A 699 -16.75 31.16 -5.91
N TRP A 700 -17.77 30.56 -6.52
CA TRP A 700 -19.15 30.56 -6.03
C TRP A 700 -19.60 29.16 -5.62
N ILE A 701 -20.62 29.07 -4.78
CA ILE A 701 -21.39 27.85 -4.54
C ILE A 701 -22.89 28.16 -4.59
N GLY A 702 -23.66 27.24 -5.16
CA GLY A 702 -25.12 27.36 -5.28
C GLY A 702 -25.81 26.21 -4.58
N TYR A 703 -26.85 26.52 -3.79
CA TYR A 703 -27.73 25.53 -3.18
C TYR A 703 -29.15 25.73 -3.73
N ASP A 704 -29.49 24.97 -4.77
CA ASP A 704 -30.73 25.15 -5.52
C ASP A 704 -31.97 25.02 -4.64
N GLY A 705 -32.86 26.02 -4.73
CA GLY A 705 -34.06 26.13 -3.90
C GLY A 705 -33.81 26.63 -2.47
N HIS A 706 -32.55 26.89 -2.09
CA HIS A 706 -32.17 27.35 -0.76
C HIS A 706 -31.57 28.76 -0.77
N THR A 707 -30.54 29.02 -1.59
CA THR A 707 -29.79 30.29 -1.58
C THR A 707 -29.59 30.88 -2.97
N ALA A 708 -29.37 32.20 -3.03
CA ALA A 708 -28.60 32.78 -4.14
C ALA A 708 -27.14 32.28 -4.10
N PRO A 709 -26.33 32.48 -5.16
CA PRO A 709 -24.92 32.13 -5.14
C PRO A 709 -24.18 32.74 -3.95
N LEU A 710 -23.49 31.91 -3.16
CA LEU A 710 -22.64 32.34 -2.06
C LEU A 710 -21.17 32.27 -2.48
N LEU A 711 -20.34 33.17 -1.97
CA LEU A 711 -18.90 33.21 -2.25
C LEU A 711 -18.16 32.18 -1.40
N ARG A 712 -17.37 31.31 -2.03
CA ARG A 712 -16.57 30.28 -1.34
C ARG A 712 -15.53 30.89 -0.40
N ALA A 713 -15.05 32.10 -0.69
CA ALA A 713 -14.05 32.84 0.09
C ALA A 713 -14.37 32.98 1.59
N PHE A 714 -15.64 32.94 2.00
CA PHE A 714 -16.07 33.10 3.41
C PHE A 714 -16.63 31.82 4.04
N MET A 715 -16.55 30.69 3.32
CA MET A 715 -17.21 29.43 3.68
C MET A 715 -16.18 28.32 3.86
N VAL A 716 -16.29 27.56 4.95
CA VAL A 716 -15.40 26.43 5.24
C VAL A 716 -15.61 25.32 4.19
N PRO A 717 -14.56 24.88 3.46
CA PRO A 717 -14.66 23.74 2.55
C PRO A 717 -15.02 22.46 3.31
N LEU A 718 -16.08 21.79 2.86
CA LEU A 718 -16.56 20.56 3.49
C LEU A 718 -16.82 19.47 2.45
N THR A 719 -15.85 18.56 2.30
CA THR A 719 -16.05 17.34 1.55
C THR A 719 -16.82 16.32 2.39
N VAL A 720 -17.92 15.81 1.84
CA VAL A 720 -18.75 14.76 2.40
C VAL A 720 -18.54 13.48 1.59
N THR A 721 -17.77 12.54 2.12
CA THR A 721 -17.43 11.29 1.43
C THR A 721 -18.35 10.18 1.91
N ALA A 722 -19.00 9.44 1.00
CA ALA A 722 -19.77 8.27 1.40
C ALA A 722 -18.84 7.11 1.80
N ASN A 723 -19.18 6.40 2.87
CA ASN A 723 -18.35 5.30 3.37
C ASN A 723 -18.39 4.09 2.43
N ASP A 724 -17.22 3.51 2.13
CA ASP A 724 -17.10 2.21 1.47
C ASP A 724 -17.80 1.10 2.26
N VAL A 725 -18.46 0.18 1.56
CA VAL A 725 -19.17 -0.95 2.16
C VAL A 725 -18.81 -2.24 1.45
N THR A 726 -18.03 -3.10 2.11
CA THR A 726 -17.65 -4.42 1.58
C THR A 726 -18.41 -5.55 2.28
N THR A 727 -18.97 -6.46 1.49
CA THR A 727 -19.75 -7.63 1.96
C THR A 727 -19.47 -8.84 1.07
N THR A 728 -20.12 -9.97 1.34
CA THR A 728 -20.14 -11.17 0.46
C THR A 728 -21.56 -11.50 0.10
N TYR A 729 -21.80 -11.92 -1.15
CA TYR A 729 -23.11 -12.22 -1.69
C TYR A 729 -23.93 -13.18 -0.80
N ASN A 730 -25.11 -12.72 -0.40
CA ASN A 730 -25.96 -13.37 0.59
C ASN A 730 -27.45 -13.44 0.17
N GLY A 731 -27.78 -13.08 -1.08
CA GLY A 731 -29.15 -13.08 -1.62
C GLY A 731 -30.06 -11.96 -1.12
N THR A 732 -29.57 -10.97 -0.35
CA THR A 732 -30.35 -9.80 0.08
C THR A 732 -29.88 -8.53 -0.63
N ALA A 733 -30.77 -7.56 -0.80
CA ALA A 733 -30.35 -6.21 -1.19
C ALA A 733 -29.47 -5.61 -0.09
N GLN A 734 -28.36 -5.00 -0.48
CA GLN A 734 -27.43 -4.31 0.42
C GLN A 734 -27.77 -2.81 0.49
N SER A 735 -27.36 -2.16 1.57
CA SER A 735 -27.55 -0.73 1.81
C SER A 735 -26.28 -0.12 2.39
N ALA A 736 -25.85 1.03 1.88
CA ALA A 736 -24.83 1.84 2.53
C ALA A 736 -25.48 2.94 3.38
N THR A 737 -24.85 3.26 4.51
CA THR A 737 -25.23 4.36 5.39
C THR A 737 -23.99 4.90 6.11
N GLY A 738 -23.86 6.21 6.15
CA GLY A 738 -22.74 6.91 6.80
C GLY A 738 -21.89 7.65 5.78
N VAL A 739 -21.37 8.78 6.24
CA VAL A 739 -20.41 9.63 5.54
C VAL A 739 -19.27 9.98 6.49
N SER A 740 -18.10 10.26 5.94
CA SER A 740 -17.02 10.97 6.62
C SER A 740 -16.95 12.42 6.12
N TYR A 741 -16.24 13.27 6.87
CA TYR A 741 -16.13 14.70 6.63
C TYR A 741 -14.65 15.11 6.54
N SER A 742 -14.32 16.10 5.70
CA SER A 742 -12.96 16.66 5.62
C SER A 742 -12.51 17.47 6.85
N ILE A 743 -13.39 17.67 7.82
CA ILE A 743 -13.12 18.33 9.12
C ILE A 743 -13.69 17.47 10.25
N ALA A 744 -13.07 17.51 11.43
CA ALA A 744 -13.39 16.57 12.53
C ALA A 744 -14.86 16.58 13.00
N SER A 745 -15.58 17.69 12.88
CA SER A 745 -17.04 17.77 13.14
C SER A 745 -17.65 19.03 12.53
N PRO A 746 -18.57 18.91 11.55
CA PRO A 746 -19.39 20.04 11.10
C PRO A 746 -20.33 20.56 12.19
N ASN A 747 -20.58 21.87 12.19
CA ASN A 747 -21.45 22.57 13.14
C ASN A 747 -22.91 22.69 12.61
N SER A 748 -23.77 23.39 13.36
CA SER A 748 -25.19 23.58 13.04
C SER A 748 -25.51 24.40 11.78
N LEU A 749 -24.49 24.92 11.07
CA LEU A 749 -24.64 25.57 9.77
C LEU A 749 -24.62 24.57 8.59
N LEU A 750 -24.38 23.27 8.86
CA LEU A 750 -24.65 22.19 7.92
C LEU A 750 -26.13 21.79 8.04
N LEU A 751 -26.89 22.04 6.98
CA LEU A 751 -28.34 21.89 6.93
C LEU A 751 -28.76 20.79 5.96
N GLY A 752 -29.96 20.24 6.14
CA GLY A 752 -30.48 19.12 5.34
C GLY A 752 -30.15 17.76 5.95
N SER A 753 -30.08 16.74 5.10
CA SER A 753 -29.82 15.35 5.51
C SER A 753 -29.23 14.58 4.33
N VAL A 754 -28.26 13.71 4.58
CA VAL A 754 -27.66 12.90 3.51
C VAL A 754 -28.67 11.98 2.80
N GLY A 755 -28.85 12.22 1.50
CA GLY A 755 -29.44 11.29 0.55
C GLY A 755 -28.36 10.51 -0.19
N TYR A 756 -28.63 9.26 -0.55
CA TYR A 756 -27.72 8.41 -1.32
C TYR A 756 -28.39 7.97 -2.62
N THR A 757 -27.70 8.14 -3.75
CA THR A 757 -28.02 7.48 -5.02
C THR A 757 -26.96 6.45 -5.34
N PHE A 758 -27.35 5.35 -5.98
CA PHE A 758 -26.47 4.19 -6.18
C PHE A 758 -26.32 3.88 -7.67
N GLY A 759 -25.09 3.94 -8.17
CA GLY A 759 -24.80 3.86 -9.60
C GLY A 759 -25.46 4.98 -10.42
N THR A 760 -25.43 4.86 -11.74
CA THR A 760 -25.78 5.95 -12.66
C THR A 760 -27.28 6.17 -12.89
N ASN A 761 -28.18 5.36 -12.31
CA ASN A 761 -29.55 5.26 -12.85
C ASN A 761 -30.70 5.03 -11.84
N SER A 762 -30.46 5.07 -10.51
CA SER A 762 -31.53 4.94 -9.50
C SER A 762 -31.58 6.14 -8.53
N VAL A 763 -32.59 6.99 -8.71
CA VAL A 763 -32.84 8.23 -7.95
C VAL A 763 -33.59 7.96 -6.61
N THR A 764 -33.79 6.68 -6.26
CA THR A 764 -34.49 6.27 -5.03
C THR A 764 -33.80 5.09 -4.36
N ASN A 765 -33.75 5.12 -3.03
CA ASN A 765 -33.41 3.96 -2.19
C ASN A 765 -34.58 2.94 -2.20
N THR A 766 -34.80 2.32 -3.36
CA THR A 766 -35.80 1.27 -3.55
C THR A 766 -35.13 -0.08 -3.30
N ALA A 767 -35.65 -0.84 -2.35
CA ALA A 767 -35.03 -2.09 -1.91
C ALA A 767 -35.06 -3.18 -3.00
N GLY A 768 -33.96 -3.29 -3.77
CA GLY A 768 -33.79 -4.32 -4.80
C GLY A 768 -32.49 -4.23 -5.60
N ASP A 769 -32.01 -3.03 -5.89
CA ASP A 769 -31.04 -2.79 -6.98
C ASP A 769 -29.60 -3.31 -6.73
N HIS A 770 -29.23 -3.58 -5.47
CA HIS A 770 -27.86 -3.99 -5.08
C HIS A 770 -27.85 -5.34 -4.36
N THR A 771 -28.31 -6.36 -5.07
CA THR A 771 -28.32 -7.76 -4.63
C THR A 771 -27.09 -8.54 -5.12
N ASN A 772 -26.72 -8.35 -6.39
CA ASN A 772 -25.72 -9.16 -7.11
C ASN A 772 -24.26 -8.78 -6.77
N ALA A 773 -23.33 -9.70 -7.03
CA ALA A 773 -21.91 -9.47 -6.83
C ALA A 773 -21.31 -8.49 -7.86
N GLY A 774 -20.49 -7.56 -7.39
CA GLY A 774 -19.91 -6.48 -8.19
C GLY A 774 -19.58 -5.24 -7.35
N ASN A 775 -19.29 -4.13 -8.03
CA ASN A 775 -19.00 -2.83 -7.43
C ASN A 775 -20.06 -1.81 -7.88
N VAL A 776 -20.53 -0.97 -6.96
CA VAL A 776 -21.54 0.09 -7.21
C VAL A 776 -21.11 1.36 -6.49
N ALA A 777 -21.07 2.50 -7.21
CA ALA A 777 -20.80 3.80 -6.61
C ALA A 777 -21.95 4.24 -5.69
N ILE A 778 -21.60 4.84 -4.55
CA ILE A 778 -22.49 5.38 -3.52
C ILE A 778 -22.33 6.90 -3.55
N THR A 779 -23.21 7.62 -4.23
CA THR A 779 -23.13 9.08 -4.36
C THR A 779 -23.92 9.76 -3.24
N PRO A 780 -23.27 10.49 -2.30
CA PRO A 780 -23.96 11.26 -1.28
C PRO A 780 -24.47 12.62 -1.84
N SER A 781 -25.51 13.16 -1.21
CA SER A 781 -26.17 14.40 -1.61
C SER A 781 -27.01 14.99 -0.46
N GLY A 782 -27.64 16.16 -0.64
CA GLY A 782 -28.72 16.63 0.24
C GLY A 782 -28.33 17.45 1.47
N TYR A 783 -27.03 17.71 1.67
CA TYR A 783 -26.54 18.74 2.59
C TYR A 783 -26.34 20.09 1.89
N TYR A 784 -26.58 21.18 2.62
CA TYR A 784 -26.41 22.57 2.16
C TYR A 784 -26.05 23.51 3.32
N SER A 785 -25.79 24.78 3.03
CA SER A 785 -25.59 25.83 4.04
C SER A 785 -26.21 27.16 3.57
N THR A 786 -26.78 27.95 4.48
CA THR A 786 -27.48 29.21 4.13
C THR A 786 -26.76 30.47 4.60
N GLN A 787 -25.70 30.35 5.39
CA GLN A 787 -24.97 31.48 5.95
C GLN A 787 -23.70 31.75 5.13
N GLN A 788 -23.48 33.01 4.72
CA GLN A 788 -22.30 33.35 3.92
C GLN A 788 -20.99 33.22 4.71
N VAL A 789 -20.90 33.84 5.89
CA VAL A 789 -19.67 33.86 6.70
C VAL A 789 -19.69 32.70 7.69
N GLY A 790 -18.69 31.82 7.62
CA GLY A 790 -18.56 30.65 8.51
C GLY A 790 -19.53 29.49 8.21
N GLY A 791 -20.35 29.61 7.17
CA GLY A 791 -21.12 28.48 6.60
C GLY A 791 -20.23 27.51 5.84
N TYR A 792 -20.81 26.44 5.28
CA TYR A 792 -20.08 25.39 4.58
C TYR A 792 -20.15 25.52 3.06
N ALA A 793 -19.00 25.36 2.39
CA ALA A 793 -18.91 25.10 0.96
C ALA A 793 -18.86 23.58 0.73
N VAL A 794 -20.03 22.95 0.65
CA VAL A 794 -20.19 21.50 0.61
C VAL A 794 -19.81 20.93 -0.77
N SER A 795 -19.03 19.86 -0.76
CA SER A 795 -18.77 18.98 -1.90
C SER A 795 -19.07 17.52 -1.51
N PHE A 796 -19.25 16.66 -2.50
CA PHE A 796 -19.60 15.25 -2.30
C PHE A 796 -18.60 14.35 -3.02
N VAL A 797 -18.20 13.24 -2.39
CA VAL A 797 -17.33 12.21 -2.96
C VAL A 797 -18.00 10.84 -2.86
N ASP A 798 -18.01 10.13 -3.98
CA ASP A 798 -18.58 8.78 -4.08
C ASP A 798 -17.79 7.77 -3.23
N GLY A 799 -18.52 6.94 -2.49
CA GLY A 799 -18.00 5.71 -1.90
C GLY A 799 -18.24 4.51 -2.82
N THR A 800 -17.70 3.34 -2.46
CA THR A 800 -17.89 2.09 -3.22
C THR A 800 -18.56 1.00 -2.37
N MET A 801 -19.70 0.51 -2.83
CA MET A 801 -20.28 -0.74 -2.36
C MET A 801 -19.66 -1.91 -3.13
N THR A 802 -19.01 -2.83 -2.43
CA THR A 802 -18.37 -4.03 -3.01
C THR A 802 -19.04 -5.29 -2.48
N ILE A 803 -19.76 -6.00 -3.35
CA ILE A 803 -20.41 -7.28 -3.04
C ILE A 803 -19.52 -8.40 -3.60
N ASN A 804 -18.71 -9.02 -2.74
CA ASN A 804 -17.82 -10.11 -3.14
C ASN A 804 -18.62 -11.35 -3.56
N LYS A 805 -18.10 -12.08 -4.54
CA LYS A 805 -18.68 -13.37 -4.97
C LYS A 805 -18.58 -14.41 -3.86
N LYS A 806 -19.64 -15.20 -3.66
CA LYS A 806 -19.62 -16.25 -2.64
C LYS A 806 -18.84 -17.48 -3.13
N ALA A 807 -17.83 -17.89 -2.38
CA ALA A 807 -17.06 -19.10 -2.66
C ALA A 807 -17.90 -20.36 -2.36
N ILE A 808 -17.92 -21.31 -3.30
CA ILE A 808 -18.62 -22.60 -3.18
C ILE A 808 -17.78 -23.76 -3.73
N SER A 809 -17.93 -24.93 -3.12
CA SER A 809 -17.20 -26.16 -3.45
C SER A 809 -18.09 -27.25 -4.02
N ILE A 810 -17.50 -28.14 -4.82
CA ILE A 810 -18.16 -29.33 -5.38
C ILE A 810 -18.16 -30.42 -4.30
N SER A 811 -19.29 -31.10 -4.10
CA SER A 811 -19.40 -32.24 -3.19
C SER A 811 -20.10 -33.44 -3.84
N GLY A 812 -19.81 -34.65 -3.37
CA GLY A 812 -20.57 -35.86 -3.74
C GLY A 812 -20.29 -36.45 -5.12
N LEU A 813 -19.13 -36.17 -5.73
CA LEU A 813 -18.65 -36.91 -6.91
C LEU A 813 -18.58 -38.42 -6.58
N SER A 814 -19.15 -39.26 -7.43
CA SER A 814 -19.16 -40.72 -7.31
C SER A 814 -18.78 -41.35 -8.64
N ALA A 815 -17.77 -42.20 -8.62
CA ALA A 815 -17.25 -42.93 -9.77
C ALA A 815 -17.53 -44.43 -9.62
N ASP A 816 -17.83 -45.10 -10.73
CA ASP A 816 -18.20 -46.50 -10.71
C ASP A 816 -16.98 -47.43 -10.76
N ASN A 817 -17.01 -48.47 -9.94
CA ASN A 817 -16.07 -49.59 -10.01
C ASN A 817 -16.17 -50.28 -11.38
N LYS A 818 -15.02 -50.68 -11.94
CA LYS A 818 -14.95 -51.40 -13.22
C LYS A 818 -14.17 -52.71 -13.12
N VAL A 819 -14.36 -53.58 -14.11
CA VAL A 819 -13.42 -54.67 -14.41
C VAL A 819 -12.34 -54.12 -15.35
N TYR A 820 -11.11 -54.63 -15.26
CA TYR A 820 -10.02 -54.22 -16.14
C TYR A 820 -10.36 -54.41 -17.64
N ASP A 821 -10.20 -53.34 -18.42
CA ASP A 821 -10.50 -53.26 -19.85
C ASP A 821 -9.38 -52.62 -20.69
N GLY A 822 -8.22 -52.35 -20.09
CA GLY A 822 -7.09 -51.68 -20.74
C GLY A 822 -7.24 -50.16 -20.92
N THR A 823 -8.19 -49.50 -20.25
CA THR A 823 -8.43 -48.05 -20.39
C THR A 823 -8.58 -47.32 -19.05
N THR A 824 -8.19 -46.04 -19.02
CA THR A 824 -8.42 -45.10 -17.91
C THR A 824 -9.86 -44.56 -17.83
N ASN A 825 -10.72 -44.93 -18.78
CA ASN A 825 -12.11 -44.49 -18.84
C ASN A 825 -12.90 -44.98 -17.62
N VAL A 826 -13.79 -44.13 -17.12
CA VAL A 826 -14.63 -44.38 -15.94
C VAL A 826 -16.04 -43.89 -16.20
N ASN A 827 -17.04 -44.60 -15.65
CA ASN A 827 -18.41 -44.10 -15.59
C ASN A 827 -18.58 -43.32 -14.28
N ILE A 828 -19.24 -42.16 -14.37
CA ILE A 828 -19.52 -41.31 -13.21
C ILE A 828 -21.02 -41.38 -12.92
N SER A 829 -21.39 -42.07 -11.84
CA SER A 829 -22.78 -42.23 -11.41
C SER A 829 -23.35 -40.99 -10.72
N ASN A 830 -22.48 -40.10 -10.21
CA ASN A 830 -22.86 -38.76 -9.79
C ASN A 830 -21.71 -37.79 -10.03
N TRP A 831 -21.90 -36.75 -10.87
CA TRP A 831 -20.89 -35.70 -11.08
C TRP A 831 -20.77 -34.71 -9.91
N GLY A 832 -21.53 -34.93 -8.84
CA GLY A 832 -21.56 -34.09 -7.66
C GLY A 832 -22.53 -32.92 -7.79
N ASN A 833 -22.54 -32.09 -6.76
CA ASN A 833 -23.40 -30.92 -6.63
C ASN A 833 -22.62 -29.75 -6.02
N VAL A 834 -23.20 -28.55 -6.13
CA VAL A 834 -22.82 -27.37 -5.35
C VAL A 834 -23.99 -26.94 -4.49
N SER A 835 -23.70 -26.46 -3.28
CA SER A 835 -24.68 -25.79 -2.42
C SER A 835 -24.31 -24.32 -2.30
N THR A 836 -25.27 -23.44 -2.59
CA THR A 836 -25.12 -21.99 -2.44
C THR A 836 -25.01 -21.57 -0.98
N GLY A 837 -25.75 -22.26 -0.09
CA GLY A 837 -26.03 -21.77 1.26
C GLY A 837 -26.65 -20.37 1.28
N VAL A 838 -27.39 -19.98 0.24
CA VAL A 838 -28.07 -18.69 0.13
C VAL A 838 -29.56 -18.95 -0.09
N GLY A 839 -30.41 -18.58 0.89
CA GLY A 839 -31.86 -18.71 0.79
C GLY A 839 -32.32 -20.09 0.30
N THR A 840 -32.91 -20.12 -0.89
CA THR A 840 -33.28 -21.36 -1.62
C THR A 840 -32.56 -21.47 -2.98
N GLU A 841 -31.52 -20.66 -3.21
CA GLU A 841 -30.86 -20.54 -4.50
C GLU A 841 -30.19 -21.85 -4.93
N THR A 842 -30.40 -22.20 -6.20
CA THR A 842 -29.75 -23.31 -6.89
C THR A 842 -28.75 -22.79 -7.91
N LEU A 843 -27.72 -23.56 -8.23
CA LEU A 843 -26.84 -23.33 -9.38
C LEU A 843 -26.74 -24.61 -10.21
N THR A 844 -26.52 -24.45 -11.51
CA THR A 844 -26.25 -25.57 -12.42
C THR A 844 -24.74 -25.85 -12.43
N LEU A 845 -24.33 -27.06 -12.01
CA LEU A 845 -22.94 -27.50 -12.08
C LEU A 845 -22.69 -28.20 -13.41
N ASN A 846 -22.03 -27.51 -14.34
CA ASN A 846 -21.50 -28.11 -15.55
C ASN A 846 -20.18 -28.82 -15.25
N HIS A 847 -19.86 -29.87 -16.00
CA HIS A 847 -18.64 -30.67 -15.85
C HIS A 847 -18.02 -31.01 -17.21
N GLY A 848 -16.73 -31.33 -17.22
CA GLY A 848 -16.03 -31.86 -18.38
C GLY A 848 -15.92 -33.38 -18.32
N THR A 849 -14.68 -33.88 -18.28
CA THR A 849 -14.35 -35.31 -18.31
C THR A 849 -13.81 -35.80 -16.96
N ALA A 850 -13.82 -37.12 -16.77
CA ALA A 850 -13.19 -37.80 -15.65
C ALA A 850 -12.44 -39.06 -16.11
N SER A 851 -11.38 -39.42 -15.41
CA SER A 851 -10.62 -40.64 -15.65
C SER A 851 -9.93 -41.15 -14.38
N PHE A 852 -9.59 -42.44 -14.35
CA PHE A 852 -8.63 -42.98 -13.39
C PHE A 852 -7.23 -42.39 -13.60
N SER A 853 -6.39 -42.45 -12.56
CA SER A 853 -4.96 -42.12 -12.62
C SER A 853 -4.19 -42.88 -13.71
N ASP A 854 -4.56 -44.15 -13.90
CA ASP A 854 -3.96 -45.12 -14.80
C ASP A 854 -4.92 -46.31 -14.95
N GLN A 855 -4.71 -47.19 -15.92
CA GLN A 855 -5.64 -48.28 -16.24
C GLN A 855 -5.55 -49.51 -15.30
N ASN A 856 -4.54 -49.62 -14.45
CA ASN A 856 -4.18 -50.88 -13.79
C ASN A 856 -5.07 -51.20 -12.58
N VAL A 857 -5.21 -52.48 -12.27
CA VAL A 857 -5.98 -53.00 -11.13
C VAL A 857 -5.45 -52.49 -9.81
N ALA A 858 -6.33 -51.86 -9.04
CA ALA A 858 -6.13 -51.48 -7.65
C ALA A 858 -7.47 -51.10 -7.02
N THR A 859 -7.56 -51.21 -5.69
CA THR A 859 -8.68 -50.69 -4.90
C THR A 859 -8.53 -49.21 -4.62
N ALA A 860 -9.65 -48.48 -4.53
CA ALA A 860 -9.72 -47.06 -4.19
C ALA A 860 -8.77 -46.16 -5.03
N LYS A 861 -8.63 -46.43 -6.33
CA LYS A 861 -7.86 -45.58 -7.24
C LYS A 861 -8.49 -44.19 -7.31
N ILE A 862 -7.66 -43.17 -7.40
CA ILE A 862 -8.11 -41.80 -7.62
C ILE A 862 -8.71 -41.68 -9.02
N VAL A 863 -9.94 -41.17 -9.06
CA VAL A 863 -10.62 -40.69 -10.24
C VAL A 863 -10.64 -39.16 -10.17
N THR A 864 -10.07 -38.49 -11.17
CA THR A 864 -10.04 -37.04 -11.24
C THR A 864 -11.04 -36.56 -12.27
N ALA A 865 -12.03 -35.77 -11.85
CA ALA A 865 -12.98 -35.09 -12.72
C ALA A 865 -12.56 -33.61 -12.90
N THR A 866 -12.69 -33.09 -14.11
CA THR A 866 -12.15 -31.76 -14.50
C THR A 866 -13.14 -31.00 -15.40
N GLY A 867 -12.89 -29.71 -15.61
CA GLY A 867 -13.72 -28.86 -16.46
C GLY A 867 -15.03 -28.42 -15.80
N TYR A 868 -15.08 -28.39 -14.47
CA TYR A 868 -16.26 -27.89 -13.76
C TYR A 868 -16.43 -26.37 -13.93
N SER A 869 -17.67 -25.95 -14.15
CA SER A 869 -18.07 -24.55 -14.26
C SER A 869 -19.50 -24.36 -13.76
N LEU A 870 -19.83 -23.13 -13.37
CA LEU A 870 -21.16 -22.76 -12.90
C LEU A 870 -21.97 -22.14 -14.05
N ALA A 871 -23.24 -22.49 -14.11
CA ALA A 871 -24.26 -21.76 -14.86
C ALA A 871 -25.46 -21.48 -13.94
N ASP A 872 -26.30 -20.52 -14.33
CA ASP A 872 -27.46 -20.09 -13.55
C ASP A 872 -28.38 -21.29 -13.23
N GLY A 873 -28.95 -21.31 -12.03
CA GLY A 873 -29.89 -22.34 -11.61
C GLY A 873 -31.35 -21.88 -11.73
N THR A 874 -32.27 -22.84 -11.69
CA THR A 874 -33.70 -22.60 -11.93
C THR A 874 -34.42 -21.84 -10.81
N ASN A 875 -33.83 -21.72 -9.62
CA ASN A 875 -34.41 -21.04 -8.47
C ASN A 875 -33.59 -19.80 -8.04
N GLY A 876 -33.31 -18.89 -8.98
CA GLY A 876 -32.79 -17.54 -8.69
C GLY A 876 -31.28 -17.38 -8.46
N GLY A 877 -30.53 -18.49 -8.32
CA GLY A 877 -29.07 -18.41 -8.19
C GLY A 877 -28.40 -18.10 -9.52
N VAL A 878 -27.78 -16.92 -9.62
CA VAL A 878 -27.05 -16.46 -10.82
C VAL A 878 -25.55 -16.75 -10.64
N ALA A 879 -24.94 -17.46 -11.58
CA ALA A 879 -23.56 -17.95 -11.47
C ALA A 879 -22.51 -16.82 -11.39
N SER A 880 -22.81 -15.62 -11.89
CA SER A 880 -21.94 -14.45 -11.73
C SER A 880 -21.70 -14.08 -10.26
N ASN A 881 -22.64 -14.38 -9.36
CA ASN A 881 -22.58 -14.08 -7.93
C ASN A 881 -21.68 -15.02 -7.12
N TYR A 882 -21.14 -16.06 -7.76
CA TYR A 882 -20.43 -17.15 -7.10
C TYR A 882 -19.04 -17.38 -7.71
N THR A 883 -18.15 -17.94 -6.90
CA THR A 883 -16.83 -18.42 -7.33
C THR A 883 -16.70 -19.90 -6.97
N LEU A 884 -16.45 -20.75 -7.96
CA LEU A 884 -16.20 -22.16 -7.74
C LEU A 884 -14.76 -22.34 -7.23
N SER A 885 -14.58 -22.93 -6.05
CA SER A 885 -13.27 -23.04 -5.39
C SER A 885 -12.25 -23.93 -6.13
N SER A 886 -12.70 -24.76 -7.08
CA SER A 886 -11.84 -25.55 -7.96
C SER A 886 -12.61 -25.97 -9.22
N SER A 887 -11.96 -25.95 -10.39
CA SER A 887 -12.49 -26.51 -11.64
C SER A 887 -12.28 -28.02 -11.78
N SER A 888 -11.76 -28.68 -10.74
CA SER A 888 -11.58 -30.13 -10.62
C SER A 888 -11.96 -30.64 -9.22
N THR A 889 -12.35 -31.91 -9.14
CA THR A 889 -12.53 -32.62 -7.87
C THR A 889 -12.25 -34.11 -8.04
N THR A 890 -12.03 -34.84 -6.95
CA THR A 890 -11.63 -36.25 -6.96
C THR A 890 -12.62 -37.14 -6.23
N ALA A 891 -12.69 -38.38 -6.68
CA ALA A 891 -13.36 -39.49 -6.01
C ALA A 891 -12.47 -40.73 -6.06
N THR A 892 -12.92 -41.84 -5.48
CA THR A 892 -12.23 -43.13 -5.58
C THR A 892 -13.16 -44.22 -6.11
N ALA A 893 -12.59 -45.15 -6.88
CA ALA A 893 -13.26 -46.34 -7.37
C ALA A 893 -12.24 -47.49 -7.56
N ASP A 894 -12.73 -48.73 -7.58
CA ASP A 894 -11.90 -49.92 -7.78
C ASP A 894 -11.82 -50.29 -9.27
N ILE A 895 -10.61 -50.61 -9.74
CA ILE A 895 -10.42 -51.41 -10.96
C ILE A 895 -10.15 -52.84 -10.51
N THR A 896 -11.08 -53.74 -10.76
CA THR A 896 -11.03 -55.16 -10.38
C THR A 896 -10.41 -56.03 -11.47
N ALA A 897 -9.68 -57.07 -11.07
CA ALA A 897 -8.97 -57.96 -12.00
C ALA A 897 -9.92 -58.71 -12.92
N LYS A 898 -9.59 -58.74 -14.22
CA LYS A 898 -10.40 -59.46 -15.20
C LYS A 898 -10.19 -60.97 -15.05
N VAL A 899 -11.28 -61.69 -14.81
CA VAL A 899 -11.27 -63.15 -14.65
C VAL A 899 -11.06 -63.83 -16.01
N LEU A 900 -10.07 -64.70 -16.09
CA LEU A 900 -9.71 -65.48 -17.27
C LEU A 900 -9.91 -66.98 -17.03
N THR A 901 -10.38 -67.69 -18.06
CA THR A 901 -10.55 -69.15 -18.03
C THR A 901 -9.47 -69.83 -18.88
N ILE A 902 -8.88 -70.89 -18.35
CA ILE A 902 -7.88 -71.71 -19.04
C ILE A 902 -8.59 -72.64 -20.02
N ASN A 903 -8.26 -72.54 -21.30
CA ASN A 903 -8.92 -73.28 -22.38
C ASN A 903 -7.92 -74.16 -23.15
N GLY A 904 -8.38 -75.33 -23.61
CA GLY A 904 -7.63 -76.18 -24.53
C GLY A 904 -6.49 -77.00 -23.91
N LEU A 905 -6.57 -77.38 -22.63
CA LEU A 905 -5.68 -78.40 -22.07
C LEU A 905 -5.90 -79.73 -22.82
N THR A 906 -4.83 -80.32 -23.36
CA THR A 906 -4.83 -81.63 -24.00
C THR A 906 -3.81 -82.53 -23.32
N ALA A 907 -4.28 -83.64 -22.76
CA ALA A 907 -3.44 -84.68 -22.17
C ALA A 907 -3.32 -85.88 -23.13
N ASP A 908 -2.15 -86.51 -23.16
CA ASP A 908 -1.88 -87.62 -24.07
C ASP A 908 -2.34 -88.97 -23.49
N ASN A 909 -2.93 -89.79 -24.34
CA ASN A 909 -3.19 -91.21 -24.05
C ASN A 909 -1.88 -91.95 -23.79
N LYS A 910 -1.88 -92.87 -22.80
CA LYS A 910 -0.71 -93.71 -22.52
C LYS A 910 -1.02 -95.20 -22.40
N VAL A 911 0.04 -96.00 -22.38
CA VAL A 911 -0.01 -97.42 -21.98
C VAL A 911 0.27 -97.51 -20.47
N TYR A 912 -0.33 -98.47 -19.80
CA TYR A 912 -0.20 -98.70 -18.35
C TYR A 912 1.26 -98.95 -17.94
N ASP A 913 1.79 -98.04 -17.13
CA ASP A 913 3.17 -98.02 -16.63
C ASP A 913 3.27 -98.14 -15.10
N GLY A 914 2.14 -98.22 -14.40
CA GLY A 914 2.06 -98.24 -12.93
C GLY A 914 2.21 -96.88 -12.24
N THR A 915 2.04 -95.77 -12.96
CA THR A 915 2.14 -94.39 -12.43
C THR A 915 0.94 -93.53 -12.81
N THR A 916 0.70 -92.43 -12.09
CA THR A 916 -0.29 -91.39 -12.43
C THR A 916 0.24 -90.32 -13.40
N ASN A 917 1.53 -90.36 -13.76
CA ASN A 917 2.16 -89.37 -14.64
C ASN A 917 1.52 -89.35 -16.03
N VAL A 918 1.49 -88.17 -16.67
CA VAL A 918 0.92 -87.98 -18.00
C VAL A 918 1.72 -86.93 -18.76
N ASN A 919 1.85 -87.10 -20.09
CA ASN A 919 2.39 -86.06 -20.97
C ASN A 919 1.24 -85.14 -21.38
N ILE A 920 1.52 -83.84 -21.42
CA ILE A 920 0.56 -82.81 -21.83
C ILE A 920 1.07 -82.21 -23.14
N SER A 921 0.38 -82.51 -24.23
CA SER A 921 0.70 -82.01 -25.58
C SER A 921 0.24 -80.57 -25.81
N ASN A 922 -0.70 -80.07 -25.01
CA ASN A 922 -1.03 -78.66 -24.93
C ASN A 922 -1.45 -78.29 -23.49
N TRP A 923 -0.72 -77.41 -22.81
CA TRP A 923 -1.07 -76.96 -21.45
C TRP A 923 -2.24 -75.96 -21.41
N GLY A 924 -2.79 -75.61 -22.58
CA GLY A 924 -3.88 -74.66 -22.74
C GLY A 924 -3.39 -73.21 -22.86
N ASN A 925 -4.33 -72.29 -22.99
CA ASN A 925 -4.08 -70.86 -23.06
C ASN A 925 -5.15 -70.07 -22.32
N VAL A 926 -4.87 -68.78 -22.12
CA VAL A 926 -5.86 -67.76 -21.72
C VAL A 926 -5.97 -66.71 -22.82
N SER A 927 -7.17 -66.21 -23.06
CA SER A 927 -7.40 -65.03 -23.90
C SER A 927 -7.83 -63.88 -23.01
N THR A 928 -7.06 -62.78 -23.03
CA THR A 928 -7.33 -61.57 -22.24
C THR A 928 -8.65 -60.91 -22.63
N GLY A 929 -8.99 -60.94 -23.93
CA GLY A 929 -10.10 -60.16 -24.48
C GLY A 929 -9.96 -58.66 -24.21
N VAL A 930 -8.74 -58.13 -24.13
CA VAL A 930 -8.41 -56.70 -23.92
C VAL A 930 -7.42 -56.29 -24.99
N GLY A 931 -7.85 -55.43 -25.92
CA GLY A 931 -7.01 -54.90 -27.00
C GLY A 931 -6.18 -55.98 -27.71
N THR A 932 -4.86 -55.83 -27.68
CA THR A 932 -3.88 -56.81 -28.17
C THR A 932 -3.02 -57.41 -27.04
N GLU A 933 -3.46 -57.27 -25.77
CA GLU A 933 -2.69 -57.72 -24.60
C GLU A 933 -2.56 -59.25 -24.59
N THR A 934 -1.34 -59.73 -24.37
CA THR A 934 -1.03 -61.14 -24.13
C THR A 934 -0.62 -61.37 -22.68
N LEU A 935 -0.70 -62.61 -22.22
CA LEU A 935 -0.18 -63.06 -20.91
C LEU A 935 0.54 -64.39 -21.08
N THR A 936 1.51 -64.65 -20.20
CA THR A 936 2.19 -65.95 -20.12
C THR A 936 1.44 -66.83 -19.13
N LEU A 937 0.89 -67.95 -19.59
CA LEU A 937 0.24 -68.94 -18.73
C LEU A 937 1.27 -69.96 -18.25
N ASN A 938 1.73 -69.81 -17.01
CA ASN A 938 2.57 -70.79 -16.34
C ASN A 938 1.70 -71.90 -15.74
N HIS A 939 2.27 -73.10 -15.59
CA HIS A 939 1.60 -74.29 -15.05
C HIS A 939 2.55 -75.06 -14.13
N GLY A 940 1.98 -75.83 -13.19
CA GLY A 940 2.73 -76.80 -12.41
C GLY A 940 2.75 -78.17 -13.08
N THR A 941 2.19 -79.15 -12.38
CA THR A 941 2.14 -80.56 -12.81
C THR A 941 0.75 -80.98 -13.27
N ALA A 942 0.67 -82.08 -14.00
CA ALA A 942 -0.57 -82.75 -14.35
C ALA A 942 -0.46 -84.25 -14.05
N SER A 943 -1.57 -84.86 -13.66
CA SER A 943 -1.63 -86.31 -13.41
C SER A 943 -3.04 -86.88 -13.65
N PHE A 944 -3.11 -88.17 -13.97
CA PHE A 944 -4.34 -88.95 -13.94
C PHE A 944 -4.85 -89.10 -12.50
N SER A 945 -6.17 -89.16 -12.34
CA SER A 945 -6.86 -89.44 -11.06
C SER A 945 -6.31 -90.65 -10.30
N ASP A 946 -5.88 -91.67 -11.04
CA ASP A 946 -5.28 -92.92 -10.55
C ASP A 946 -4.56 -93.62 -11.73
N GLN A 947 -3.71 -94.60 -11.43
CA GLN A 947 -2.86 -95.27 -12.43
C GLN A 947 -3.58 -96.30 -13.32
N ASN A 948 -4.84 -96.68 -13.02
CA ASN A 948 -5.44 -97.90 -13.59
C ASN A 948 -5.97 -97.71 -15.02
N VAL A 949 -5.89 -98.78 -15.83
CA VAL A 949 -6.43 -98.85 -17.19
C VAL A 949 -7.92 -98.46 -17.23
N ALA A 950 -8.24 -97.40 -17.97
CA ALA A 950 -9.59 -96.97 -18.31
C ALA A 950 -9.54 -95.92 -19.45
N THR A 951 -10.63 -95.80 -20.19
CA THR A 951 -10.81 -94.74 -21.20
C THR A 951 -11.36 -93.45 -20.59
N ALA A 952 -11.02 -92.30 -21.18
CA ALA A 952 -11.47 -90.97 -20.81
C ALA A 952 -11.28 -90.62 -19.31
N LYS A 953 -10.18 -91.08 -18.70
CA LYS A 953 -9.84 -90.74 -17.30
C LYS A 953 -9.56 -89.25 -17.17
N THR A 954 -10.05 -88.65 -16.10
CA THR A 954 -9.72 -87.27 -15.74
C THR A 954 -8.22 -87.13 -15.49
N VAL A 955 -7.61 -86.21 -16.24
CA VAL A 955 -6.30 -85.63 -15.97
C VAL A 955 -6.53 -84.26 -15.36
N THR A 956 -5.95 -84.02 -14.19
CA THR A 956 -6.01 -82.72 -13.51
C THR A 956 -4.64 -82.06 -13.62
N ALA A 957 -4.60 -80.86 -14.18
CA ALA A 957 -3.42 -79.99 -14.19
C ALA A 957 -3.62 -78.88 -13.15
N ILE A 958 -2.58 -78.60 -12.36
CA ILE A 958 -2.62 -77.72 -11.18
C ILE A 958 -1.51 -76.66 -11.20
N ASP A 959 -1.55 -75.75 -10.21
CA ASP A 959 -0.61 -74.65 -9.97
C ASP A 959 -0.45 -73.70 -11.17
N TYR A 960 -1.54 -73.48 -11.90
CA TYR A 960 -1.56 -72.45 -12.95
C TYR A 960 -1.43 -71.05 -12.36
N SER A 961 -0.61 -70.24 -13.02
CA SER A 961 -0.35 -68.85 -12.65
C SER A 961 -0.12 -67.98 -13.89
N LEU A 962 -0.35 -66.68 -13.76
CA LEU A 962 -0.13 -65.70 -14.82
C LEU A 962 1.20 -64.98 -14.59
N ALA A 963 1.95 -64.76 -15.66
CA ALA A 963 3.06 -63.82 -15.72
C ALA A 963 2.86 -62.88 -16.91
N ASP A 964 3.52 -61.72 -16.86
CA ASP A 964 3.38 -60.67 -17.87
C ASP A 964 3.64 -61.19 -19.28
N GLY A 965 2.89 -60.64 -20.26
CA GLY A 965 3.01 -61.02 -21.66
C GLY A 965 3.78 -59.99 -22.49
N THR A 966 4.28 -60.43 -23.64
CA THR A 966 5.12 -59.63 -24.54
C THR A 966 4.40 -58.42 -25.15
N ASN A 967 3.07 -58.40 -25.17
CA ASN A 967 2.27 -57.34 -25.77
C ASN A 967 1.58 -56.44 -24.72
N GLY A 968 2.24 -56.18 -23.59
CA GLY A 968 1.82 -55.18 -22.61
C GLY A 968 0.74 -55.63 -21.61
N GLY A 969 0.30 -56.89 -21.64
CA GLY A 969 -0.58 -57.42 -20.61
C GLY A 969 0.20 -57.70 -19.32
N VAL A 970 -0.17 -57.02 -18.24
CA VAL A 970 0.44 -57.16 -16.90
C VAL A 970 -0.39 -58.14 -16.08
N ALA A 971 0.22 -59.18 -15.52
CA ALA A 971 -0.49 -60.28 -14.84
C ALA A 971 -1.32 -59.82 -13.64
N SER A 972 -0.91 -58.76 -12.92
CA SER A 972 -1.69 -58.19 -11.81
C SER A 972 -3.04 -57.61 -12.22
N ASN A 973 -3.25 -57.32 -13.51
CA ASN A 973 -4.52 -56.82 -14.03
C ASN A 973 -5.58 -57.92 -14.25
N TYR A 974 -5.20 -59.17 -14.02
CA TYR A 974 -5.98 -60.36 -14.34
C TYR A 974 -5.99 -61.36 -13.19
N THR A 975 -6.94 -62.30 -13.22
CA THR A 975 -6.97 -63.44 -12.29
C THR A 975 -7.50 -64.67 -13.01
N LEU A 976 -7.11 -65.87 -12.56
CA LEU A 976 -7.62 -67.11 -13.11
C LEU A 976 -8.91 -67.52 -12.40
N SER A 977 -9.91 -67.99 -13.15
CA SER A 977 -11.16 -68.54 -12.60
C SER A 977 -10.93 -69.80 -11.75
N SER A 978 -9.80 -70.46 -11.95
CA SER A 978 -9.30 -71.60 -11.16
C SER A 978 -7.78 -71.73 -11.39
N SER A 979 -7.01 -72.09 -10.37
CA SER A 979 -5.60 -72.47 -10.50
C SER A 979 -5.40 -73.91 -11.00
N SER A 980 -6.48 -74.62 -11.32
CA SER A 980 -6.49 -75.94 -11.92
C SER A 980 -7.49 -76.04 -13.08
N THR A 981 -7.21 -76.92 -14.03
CA THR A 981 -8.14 -77.30 -15.09
C THR A 981 -7.98 -78.79 -15.44
N THR A 982 -8.95 -79.35 -16.15
CA THR A 982 -9.04 -80.79 -16.40
C THR A 982 -9.19 -81.13 -17.88
N ALA A 983 -8.62 -82.27 -18.26
CA ALA A 983 -8.78 -82.90 -19.56
C ALA A 983 -9.09 -84.39 -19.36
N THR A 984 -9.32 -85.12 -20.45
CA THR A 984 -9.53 -86.57 -20.43
C THR A 984 -8.56 -87.28 -21.36
N ALA A 985 -7.94 -88.36 -20.89
CA ALA A 985 -7.09 -89.23 -21.70
C ALA A 985 -7.26 -90.70 -21.30
N ASP A 986 -6.85 -91.62 -22.17
CA ASP A 986 -6.93 -93.06 -21.94
C ASP A 986 -5.65 -93.61 -21.30
N ILE A 987 -5.78 -94.50 -20.31
CA ILE A 987 -4.73 -95.45 -19.95
C ILE A 987 -5.11 -96.81 -20.52
N THR A 988 -4.29 -97.34 -21.43
CA THR A 988 -4.51 -98.59 -22.16
C THR A 988 -3.65 -99.73 -21.59
N ALA A 989 -4.10 -100.98 -21.69
CA ALA A 989 -3.40 -102.13 -21.10
C ALA A 989 -2.12 -102.51 -21.86
N ALA A 990 -1.04 -102.85 -21.14
CA ALA A 990 0.18 -103.42 -21.71
C ALA A 990 -0.05 -104.88 -22.16
N ALA A 991 0.34 -105.21 -23.40
CA ALA A 991 0.08 -106.51 -24.02
C ALA A 991 1.23 -107.52 -23.87
N SER A 992 0.93 -108.82 -23.94
CA SER A 992 1.89 -109.94 -23.90
C SER A 992 1.47 -111.06 -24.89
N PRO A 993 2.39 -111.85 -25.49
CA PRO A 993 2.15 -112.44 -26.82
C PRO A 993 1.83 -113.95 -26.89
N VAL A 994 0.85 -114.35 -27.72
CA VAL A 994 0.57 -115.73 -28.19
C VAL A 994 -0.01 -115.69 -29.64
N THR A 995 -0.06 -116.82 -30.38
CA THR A 995 -0.17 -116.88 -31.86
C THR A 995 -1.48 -117.48 -32.47
N ASN A 996 -1.79 -116.99 -33.69
CA ASN A 996 -2.74 -117.38 -34.78
C ASN A 996 -2.87 -118.90 -35.16
N PRO A 997 -3.75 -119.36 -36.13
CA PRO A 997 -4.51 -118.67 -37.22
C PRO A 997 -5.98 -119.18 -37.52
N VAL A 998 -6.53 -118.88 -38.74
CA VAL A 998 -7.68 -119.48 -39.53
C VAL A 998 -9.00 -118.65 -39.58
N THR A 999 -9.15 -117.62 -40.45
CA THR A 999 -9.65 -117.58 -41.88
C THR A 999 -11.18 -117.79 -42.08
N THR A 1000 -12.01 -116.76 -42.36
CA THR A 1000 -12.33 -116.04 -43.65
C THR A 1000 -13.25 -116.80 -44.63
N PRO A 1001 -13.90 -116.17 -45.64
CA PRO A 1001 -13.87 -114.77 -46.15
C PRO A 1001 -15.22 -114.02 -45.93
N THR A 1002 -15.68 -112.94 -46.61
CA THR A 1002 -15.41 -112.19 -47.88
C THR A 1002 -16.09 -110.80 -47.77
N ALA A 1003 -15.94 -109.74 -48.59
CA ALA A 1003 -15.10 -109.36 -49.75
C ALA A 1003 -15.21 -107.82 -50.00
N ASN A 1004 -14.30 -107.26 -50.83
CA ASN A 1004 -14.45 -106.06 -51.72
C ASN A 1004 -14.89 -104.68 -51.15
N LEU A 1005 -14.30 -103.53 -51.51
CA LEU A 1005 -13.23 -103.11 -52.47
C LEU A 1005 -12.80 -101.65 -52.06
N SER A 1006 -11.83 -100.90 -52.63
CA SER A 1006 -10.89 -101.05 -53.77
C SER A 1006 -9.70 -100.07 -53.64
N MET A 1007 -8.51 -100.44 -54.17
CA MET A 1007 -7.43 -99.56 -54.71
C MET A 1007 -6.70 -98.58 -53.75
N GLN A 1008 -5.38 -98.72 -53.51
CA GLN A 1008 -4.21 -98.26 -54.34
C GLN A 1008 -4.02 -96.72 -54.29
N ASN A 1009 -2.84 -96.09 -54.20
CA ASN A 1009 -1.41 -96.49 -54.39
C ASN A 1009 -0.47 -95.36 -53.80
N LEU A 1010 0.86 -95.38 -53.63
CA LEU A 1010 2.00 -96.31 -53.88
C LEU A 1010 3.23 -95.92 -52.96
N LEU A 1011 4.44 -96.42 -53.29
CA LEU A 1011 5.83 -96.17 -52.80
C LEU A 1011 6.34 -94.69 -52.87
N ALA A 1012 7.57 -94.28 -52.47
CA ALA A 1012 8.62 -94.69 -51.48
C ALA A 1012 9.92 -93.83 -51.71
N ASN A 1013 10.99 -94.09 -50.93
CA ASN A 1013 12.43 -93.73 -51.13
C ASN A 1013 12.93 -92.32 -50.71
N ILE A 1014 14.21 -92.06 -50.35
CA ILE A 1014 15.33 -92.86 -49.74
C ILE A 1014 16.54 -91.93 -49.34
N TYR A 1015 17.59 -92.47 -48.69
CA TYR A 1015 18.98 -91.96 -48.48
C TYR A 1015 19.31 -90.85 -47.43
N ASN A 1016 19.43 -91.27 -46.16
CA ASN A 1016 20.66 -91.35 -45.32
C ASN A 1016 21.71 -90.20 -45.17
N ILE A 1017 22.35 -90.15 -43.97
CA ILE A 1017 23.72 -89.65 -43.58
C ILE A 1017 23.94 -88.24 -42.94
N LYS A 1018 24.39 -88.27 -41.66
CA LYS A 1018 25.32 -87.39 -40.87
C LYS A 1018 25.09 -85.89 -40.58
N GLU A 1019 24.93 -85.56 -39.28
CA GLU A 1019 25.90 -84.89 -38.34
C GLU A 1019 27.21 -84.23 -38.85
N PRO A 1020 27.90 -83.33 -38.07
CA PRO A 1020 27.63 -82.81 -36.70
C PRO A 1020 27.91 -81.27 -36.48
N ASP A 1021 27.90 -80.83 -35.21
CA ASP A 1021 28.58 -79.65 -34.58
C ASP A 1021 28.12 -78.22 -35.01
N ASP A 1022 28.29 -77.13 -34.21
CA ASP A 1022 29.28 -76.81 -33.15
C ASP A 1022 28.75 -75.76 -32.11
N MET A 1023 29.57 -75.46 -31.08
CA MET A 1023 29.69 -74.22 -30.29
C MET A 1023 29.03 -74.02 -28.89
N ASN A 1024 29.87 -74.21 -27.85
CA ASN A 1024 30.28 -73.22 -26.81
C ASN A 1024 29.41 -72.79 -25.58
N LYS A 1025 29.92 -73.19 -24.38
CA LYS A 1025 30.35 -72.36 -23.20
C LYS A 1025 29.37 -71.68 -22.20
N GLN A 1026 29.58 -72.04 -20.91
CA GLN A 1026 29.79 -71.18 -19.70
C GLN A 1026 28.68 -70.20 -19.21
N ASN A 1027 28.52 -69.78 -17.93
CA ASN A 1027 29.12 -70.05 -16.60
C ASN A 1027 28.02 -69.83 -15.51
N LYS A 1028 27.89 -70.61 -14.42
CA LYS A 1028 28.44 -70.36 -13.05
C LYS A 1028 28.30 -68.90 -12.55
N ASN A 1029 27.65 -68.59 -11.42
CA ASN A 1029 27.95 -68.91 -9.99
C ASN A 1029 26.87 -68.22 -9.08
N ILE A 1030 26.66 -68.31 -7.75
CA ILE A 1030 27.02 -69.14 -6.53
C ILE A 1030 26.16 -68.52 -5.35
N TYR A 1031 25.78 -69.02 -4.15
CA TYR A 1031 25.82 -70.25 -3.31
C TYR A 1031 24.65 -70.16 -2.26
N ARG A 1032 24.06 -71.23 -1.67
CA ARG A 1032 24.31 -71.86 -0.32
C ARG A 1032 24.27 -70.97 0.96
N LEU A 1033 24.03 -71.45 2.21
CA LEU A 1033 23.31 -72.61 2.82
C LEU A 1033 23.51 -72.58 4.39
N ASN A 1034 22.51 -72.98 5.19
CA ASN A 1034 22.59 -73.51 6.60
C ASN A 1034 23.29 -72.75 7.78
N ASN A 1035 22.54 -72.68 8.90
CA ASN A 1035 22.91 -72.98 10.32
C ASN A 1035 23.73 -72.04 11.26
N TYR A 1036 23.10 -71.80 12.44
CA TYR A 1036 23.61 -71.82 13.84
C TYR A 1036 24.40 -70.64 14.50
N GLN A 1037 23.71 -70.03 15.49
CA GLN A 1037 24.13 -69.66 16.87
C GLN A 1037 25.12 -68.51 17.23
N TYR A 1038 24.55 -67.55 17.99
CA TYR A 1038 25.04 -66.85 19.21
C TYR A 1038 26.22 -65.84 19.25
N LEU A 1039 25.92 -64.70 19.90
CA LEU A 1039 26.73 -63.85 20.82
C LEU A 1039 27.81 -62.84 20.32
N SER A 1040 27.38 -61.57 20.24
CA SER A 1040 27.95 -60.40 20.96
C SER A 1040 29.23 -59.68 20.51
N SER A 1041 29.38 -58.44 20.99
CA SER A 1041 30.53 -57.48 20.85
C SER A 1041 30.69 -56.77 19.49
N GLY A 1042 31.50 -55.68 19.48
CA GLY A 1042 31.65 -54.74 18.35
C GLY A 1042 32.88 -53.83 18.50
N LEU A 1043 32.85 -52.62 17.89
CA LEU A 1043 33.98 -51.67 17.66
C LEU A 1043 34.89 -52.12 16.47
N GLU A 1044 35.48 -51.27 15.59
CA GLU A 1044 35.56 -49.79 15.50
C GLU A 1044 35.98 -49.26 14.08
N LYS A 1045 35.88 -47.93 13.86
CA LYS A 1045 36.74 -46.98 13.06
C LYS A 1045 37.20 -47.17 11.56
N ILE A 1046 36.78 -46.22 10.68
CA ILE A 1046 37.57 -45.31 9.76
C ILE A 1046 38.37 -45.92 8.55
N PHE A 1047 38.52 -45.31 7.34
CA PHE A 1047 38.78 -43.91 6.91
C PHE A 1047 37.91 -43.35 5.73
N TYR A 1048 38.04 -42.02 5.52
CA TYR A 1048 37.46 -41.07 4.52
C TYR A 1048 37.89 -41.32 3.03
N ILE A 1049 37.63 -40.50 1.98
CA ILE A 1049 37.05 -39.13 1.77
C ILE A 1049 36.15 -39.21 0.51
N GLY A 1050 34.99 -38.56 0.34
CA GLY A 1050 34.18 -37.60 1.14
C GLY A 1050 32.89 -37.28 0.33
N ASP A 1051 31.84 -36.59 0.79
CA ASP A 1051 31.52 -35.90 2.06
C ASP A 1051 30.00 -36.13 2.32
N ILE A 1052 29.54 -36.79 3.40
CA ILE A 1052 29.31 -36.29 4.78
C ILE A 1052 28.24 -35.17 4.82
N LEU A 1053 27.03 -35.26 5.42
CA LEU A 1053 26.39 -36.00 6.54
C LEU A 1053 26.40 -35.28 7.92
N ILE A 1054 25.20 -35.14 8.52
CA ILE A 1054 24.81 -35.12 9.97
C ILE A 1054 23.49 -34.29 10.07
N ILE A 1055 22.29 -34.83 10.33
CA ILE A 1055 21.72 -35.53 11.52
C ILE A 1055 21.42 -34.60 12.71
N ASN A 1056 20.14 -34.51 13.10
CA ASN A 1056 19.72 -34.36 14.51
C ASN A 1056 18.36 -35.07 14.80
N ARG A 1057 17.91 -35.14 16.06
CA ARG A 1057 16.85 -36.03 16.57
C ARG A 1057 15.61 -35.31 17.13
N MET A 1058 14.58 -36.12 17.41
CA MET A 1058 13.35 -35.81 18.18
C MET A 1058 13.62 -35.33 19.63
N PRO A 1059 12.60 -34.76 20.29
CA PRO A 1059 12.14 -35.35 21.55
C PRO A 1059 10.61 -35.65 21.62
N ASP A 1060 10.15 -36.08 22.80
CA ASP A 1060 8.95 -36.90 23.08
C ASP A 1060 7.66 -36.17 23.55
N ILE A 1061 6.52 -36.88 23.38
CA ILE A 1061 5.30 -36.96 24.25
C ILE A 1061 4.52 -35.67 24.64
N ILE A 1062 3.18 -35.69 24.45
CA ILE A 1062 2.14 -35.37 25.49
C ILE A 1062 0.72 -35.77 25.03
N ASN A 1063 -0.21 -35.96 25.98
CA ASN A 1063 -1.56 -36.54 25.80
C ASN A 1063 -2.68 -35.52 25.48
N ASN A 1064 -3.78 -36.02 24.91
CA ASN A 1064 -5.19 -35.89 25.37
C ASN A 1064 -6.12 -36.47 24.27
N LEU A 1065 -7.09 -37.37 24.49
CA LEU A 1065 -7.91 -37.74 25.65
C LEU A 1065 -8.87 -36.62 26.09
N ARG A 1066 -10.08 -36.61 25.50
CA ARG A 1066 -11.16 -35.67 25.76
C ARG A 1066 -12.11 -36.24 26.83
N LEU A 1067 -12.06 -35.70 28.04
CA LEU A 1067 -12.95 -36.04 29.16
C LEU A 1067 -14.23 -35.18 29.15
N GLU A 1068 -15.24 -35.64 29.90
CA GLU A 1068 -16.47 -34.91 30.20
C GLU A 1068 -16.35 -34.05 31.47
N GLY A 1069 -17.26 -33.07 31.64
CA GLY A 1069 -17.22 -32.04 32.70
C GLY A 1069 -17.22 -30.65 32.05
N LYS A 1070 -18.30 -29.86 31.96
CA LYS A 1070 -19.53 -29.70 32.74
C LYS A 1070 -19.33 -28.89 34.03
N GLU A 1071 -20.17 -27.85 34.19
CA GLU A 1071 -20.21 -26.83 35.25
C GLU A 1071 -19.06 -25.79 35.23
N ASN A 1072 -19.26 -24.50 35.54
CA ASN A 1072 -20.43 -23.83 36.13
C ASN A 1072 -20.75 -22.42 35.55
N GLN A 1073 -21.90 -21.89 35.99
CA GLN A 1073 -22.54 -20.56 35.88
C GLN A 1073 -21.60 -19.33 35.71
N PHE A 1074 -22.00 -18.19 35.12
CA PHE A 1074 -23.20 -17.38 35.43
C PHE A 1074 -23.72 -16.52 34.26
N SER A 1075 -24.95 -16.03 34.38
CA SER A 1075 -25.46 -14.88 33.61
C SER A 1075 -25.72 -13.67 34.53
N ILE A 1076 -25.38 -12.46 34.08
CA ILE A 1076 -25.89 -11.21 34.65
C ILE A 1076 -26.29 -10.29 33.49
N LYS A 1077 -27.47 -9.67 33.62
CA LYS A 1077 -27.96 -8.57 32.77
C LYS A 1077 -27.63 -7.23 33.41
N GLY A 1078 -27.24 -6.26 32.59
CA GLY A 1078 -27.21 -4.84 32.94
C GLY A 1078 -26.05 -4.42 33.85
N ALA A 1079 -25.87 -3.12 34.11
CA ALA A 1079 -26.63 -1.98 33.57
C ALA A 1079 -25.74 -0.72 33.52
N SER A 1080 -26.30 0.35 32.94
CA SER A 1080 -25.72 1.67 32.75
C SER A 1080 -24.88 2.21 33.91
N LEU A 1081 -23.69 2.72 33.58
CA LEU A 1081 -23.30 4.10 33.86
C LEU A 1081 -22.28 4.57 32.82
#